data_AF-A0A0Q4Z5H6-F1
#
_entry.id   AF-A0A0Q4Z5H6-F1
#
_cell.length_a   1.000
_cell.length_b   1.000
_cell.length_c   1.000
_cell.angle_alpha   90.00
_cell.angle_beta   90.00
_cell.angle_gamma   90.00
#
_symmetry.space_group_name_H-M   'P 1'
#
loop_
_entity.id
_entity.type
_entity.pdbx_description
1 polymer ?
#
loop_
_entity_poly.entity_id
_entity_poly.type
_entity_poly.pdbx_seq_one_letter_code
_entity_poly.pdbx_strand_id
1 'polypeptide(L)'
;MMLTLATFLDSQAVISVLAAATICTLSAWLTVHLLRKAETALPARRAPWLVGTALAAGLGVWTTHFMGMLGYRSDLVLSYHYGTTVASALIAVLAVGLPLALSVLPASRPCRGLFGAVSGLGIGAMHITGMSALEGCTQSQSATANMLAYLLGAGVMAVASLLPARRPFGAVACALIVLAVCGTHFTSLAGTVVEGQRVGGLGSNIQVALGILTAGGAAILITGAFVALAATQRFEAREQAHLNVLATALQNMSNGILKISSGGRIELYNQRLVGMLGLTPESLRPGMRLDDFLKATGAVNGWDVDRIGRVIDNHWLWMSKGEETRVEHRFDDGRILSIACQPVADGAVLTYDDVTRDRLAQEEISQLAYHDPLTGLCNRRALNERMLADHHDAARSTLLLIDLDRFKFVNDTFGHAVGDQLLVAVATRLRAVIGTDGFIARHGGDELAILTPRDAGSAKTLADRIVAEIEKPYALESVTVVIGCSIGVCSLDDSTSPSDLMQRADIALYEAKRRGRGLAISYQPGMIEAIAERGHLENDLRGALAQGQLHLVYQPIMSLASDRIVSCEALIRWNHPHRGLVSPDEFIPLAEENGLIVPIGRWVLEQACREAANWPAERHLAVNVSAVQLRSPLLLSHVADALASSGLPPGRLELELTETALVEDGPQIAHTLDALRGLGIKIAMDDFGTGYSSLAHLRDLPLDRIKIDRSFVATALHDRQSLAVIKAVTQMGRDMNIPTLAEGVESREQLNLLRAIGCDAVQGYLIGRPARLLESAFPEVGSQAA
;
A
#
# COMPACT_ATOMS: atom_id res chain seq x y z
N MET A 1 16.30 -84.31 55.98
CA MET A 1 15.91 -82.99 55.45
C MET A 1 15.65 -81.94 56.54
N MET A 2 15.05 -82.27 57.70
CA MET A 2 14.92 -81.30 58.80
C MET A 2 16.22 -81.01 59.57
N LEU A 3 17.11 -82.01 59.76
CA LEU A 3 18.41 -81.82 60.43
C LEU A 3 19.41 -80.95 59.62
N THR A 4 19.14 -80.75 58.33
CA THR A 4 19.98 -79.97 57.39
C THR A 4 19.53 -78.52 57.25
N LEU A 5 18.29 -78.19 57.64
CA LEU A 5 17.76 -76.82 57.51
C LEU A 5 18.18 -75.93 58.68
N ALA A 6 18.17 -76.48 59.90
CA ALA A 6 18.62 -75.75 61.11
C ALA A 6 20.12 -75.41 61.04
N THR A 7 20.95 -76.38 60.66
CA THR A 7 22.39 -76.19 60.45
C THR A 7 22.71 -75.24 59.29
N PHE A 8 21.86 -75.21 58.25
CA PHE A 8 21.96 -74.24 57.17
C PHE A 8 21.60 -72.82 57.63
N LEU A 9 20.54 -72.64 58.43
CA LEU A 9 20.17 -71.34 58.99
C LEU A 9 21.25 -70.79 59.93
N ASP A 10 21.88 -71.64 60.73
CA ASP A 10 23.00 -71.25 61.61
C ASP A 10 24.26 -70.85 60.82
N SER A 11 24.39 -71.31 59.57
CA SER A 11 25.53 -71.01 58.69
C SER A 11 25.37 -69.74 57.85
N GLN A 12 24.27 -69.01 58.01
CA GLN A 12 23.93 -67.83 57.19
C GLN A 12 23.79 -66.57 58.04
N ALA A 13 24.48 -65.50 57.65
CA ALA A 13 24.21 -64.17 58.18
C ALA A 13 22.87 -63.63 57.65
N VAL A 14 21.91 -63.42 58.54
CA VAL A 14 20.54 -62.95 58.20
C VAL A 14 20.56 -61.67 57.36
N ILE A 15 21.49 -60.74 57.66
CA ILE A 15 21.62 -59.46 56.95
C ILE A 15 21.97 -59.67 55.47
N SER A 16 22.90 -60.57 55.16
CA SER A 16 23.33 -60.86 53.79
C SER A 16 22.24 -61.55 52.97
N VAL A 17 21.46 -62.43 53.59
CA VAL A 17 20.29 -63.07 52.96
C VAL A 17 19.21 -62.04 52.61
N LEU A 18 18.90 -61.13 53.55
CA LEU A 18 17.95 -60.03 53.31
C LEU A 18 18.46 -59.06 52.23
N ALA A 19 19.75 -58.74 52.22
CA ALA A 19 20.37 -57.90 51.20
C ALA A 19 20.32 -58.57 49.82
N ALA A 20 20.65 -59.85 49.72
CA ALA A 20 20.57 -60.62 48.48
C ALA A 20 19.12 -60.68 47.94
N ALA A 21 18.14 -60.95 48.80
CA ALA A 21 16.72 -60.97 48.41
C ALA A 21 16.21 -59.58 47.95
N THR A 22 16.67 -58.51 48.60
CA THR A 22 16.31 -57.13 48.23
C THR A 22 16.90 -56.75 46.87
N ILE A 23 18.19 -57.05 46.64
CA ILE A 23 18.87 -56.83 45.36
C ILE A 23 18.20 -57.64 44.25
N CYS A 24 17.86 -58.90 44.54
CA CYS A 24 17.16 -59.76 43.60
C CYS A 24 15.79 -59.19 43.21
N THR A 25 15.02 -58.70 44.20
CA THR A 25 13.69 -58.09 43.97
C THR A 25 13.80 -56.81 43.14
N LEU A 26 14.76 -55.94 43.45
CA LEU A 26 14.99 -54.71 42.70
C LEU A 26 15.43 -55.00 41.26
N SER A 27 16.36 -55.93 41.07
CA SER A 27 16.81 -56.38 39.75
C SER A 27 15.67 -57.00 38.95
N ALA A 28 14.90 -57.90 39.55
CA ALA A 28 13.75 -58.54 38.89
C ALA A 28 12.70 -57.50 38.46
N TRP A 29 12.41 -56.49 39.30
CA TRP A 29 11.54 -55.38 38.95
C TRP A 29 12.08 -54.58 37.77
N LEU A 30 13.38 -54.23 37.79
CA LEU A 30 14.02 -53.49 36.70
C LEU A 30 14.00 -54.29 35.40
N THR A 31 14.31 -55.58 35.46
CA THR A 31 14.27 -56.49 34.31
C THR A 31 12.87 -56.58 33.70
N VAL A 32 11.82 -56.75 34.51
CA VAL A 32 10.43 -56.76 34.01
C VAL A 32 10.04 -55.40 33.42
N HIS A 33 10.49 -54.30 34.01
CA HIS A 33 10.25 -52.95 33.48
C HIS A 33 10.89 -52.76 32.09
N LEU A 34 12.15 -53.17 31.93
CA LEU A 34 12.88 -53.08 30.67
C LEU A 34 12.30 -54.02 29.60
N LEU A 35 11.90 -55.23 29.98
CA LEU A 35 11.18 -56.18 29.12
C LEU A 35 9.88 -55.56 28.58
N ARG A 36 9.08 -54.92 29.44
CA ARG A 36 7.84 -54.24 29.01
C ARG A 36 8.12 -53.14 27.99
N LYS A 37 9.18 -52.35 28.19
CA LYS A 37 9.58 -51.30 27.24
C LYS A 37 10.04 -51.91 25.93
N ALA A 38 10.84 -52.99 25.96
CA ALA A 38 11.24 -53.72 24.76
C ALA A 38 10.03 -54.26 23.99
N GLU A 39 9.02 -54.81 24.67
CA GLU A 39 7.78 -55.31 24.04
C GLU A 39 7.02 -54.20 23.29
N THR A 40 6.91 -53.00 23.89
CA THR A 40 6.18 -51.86 23.32
C THR A 40 6.98 -51.01 22.34
N ALA A 41 8.31 -51.13 22.34
CA ALA A 41 9.17 -50.31 21.49
C ALA A 41 9.08 -50.72 20.01
N LEU A 42 9.10 -49.70 19.13
CA LEU A 42 9.26 -49.90 17.69
C LEU A 42 10.55 -50.68 17.39
N PRO A 43 10.61 -51.51 16.33
CA PRO A 43 11.77 -52.34 16.01
C PRO A 43 13.10 -51.57 16.00
N ALA A 44 13.12 -50.37 15.41
CA ALA A 44 14.29 -49.51 15.32
C ALA A 44 14.84 -48.99 16.67
N ARG A 45 14.02 -49.00 17.73
CA ARG A 45 14.38 -48.49 19.06
C ARG A 45 14.39 -49.57 20.14
N ARG A 46 14.27 -50.85 19.76
CA ARG A 46 14.17 -51.97 20.70
C ARG A 46 15.52 -52.42 21.26
N ALA A 47 16.60 -52.32 20.47
CA ALA A 47 17.95 -52.74 20.83
C ALA A 47 18.45 -52.27 22.23
N PRO A 48 18.37 -50.98 22.62
CA PRO A 48 18.86 -50.55 23.93
C PRO A 48 18.10 -51.18 25.10
N TRP A 49 16.80 -51.46 24.95
CA TRP A 49 15.99 -52.10 25.99
C TRP A 49 16.37 -53.57 26.19
N LEU A 50 16.74 -54.27 25.10
CA LEU A 50 17.21 -55.65 25.17
C LEU A 50 18.57 -55.74 25.86
N VAL A 51 19.50 -54.85 25.50
CA VAL A 51 20.82 -54.76 26.14
C VAL A 51 20.67 -54.44 27.62
N GLY A 52 19.84 -53.46 27.97
CA GLY A 52 19.56 -53.10 29.36
C GLY A 52 18.95 -54.27 30.15
N THR A 53 18.03 -55.02 29.54
CA THR A 53 17.42 -56.21 30.16
C THR A 53 18.46 -57.28 30.44
N ALA A 54 19.34 -57.58 29.48
CA ALA A 54 20.37 -58.59 29.63
C ALA A 54 21.37 -58.24 30.76
N LEU A 55 21.78 -56.97 30.82
CA LEU A 55 22.65 -56.49 31.88
C LEU A 55 21.97 -56.51 33.25
N ALA A 56 20.74 -56.00 33.36
CA ALA A 56 20.02 -55.93 34.63
C ALA A 56 19.73 -57.32 35.21
N ALA A 57 19.30 -58.27 34.38
CA ALA A 57 19.03 -59.64 34.79
C ALA A 57 20.31 -60.40 35.16
N GLY A 58 21.34 -60.33 34.30
CA GLY A 58 22.60 -61.03 34.53
C GLY A 58 23.35 -60.51 35.76
N LEU A 59 23.59 -59.19 35.83
CA LEU A 59 24.26 -58.59 36.98
C LEU A 59 23.45 -58.73 38.26
N GLY A 60 22.13 -58.69 38.19
CA GLY A 60 21.25 -58.96 39.33
C GLY A 60 21.45 -60.35 39.92
N VAL A 61 21.46 -61.38 39.07
CA VAL A 61 21.69 -62.76 39.49
C VAL A 61 23.09 -62.92 40.08
N TRP A 62 24.11 -62.35 39.43
CA TRP A 62 25.49 -62.39 39.90
C TRP A 62 25.69 -61.66 41.25
N THR A 63 25.16 -60.45 41.40
CA THR A 63 25.24 -59.70 42.67
C THR A 63 24.46 -60.42 43.78
N THR A 64 23.30 -61.01 43.47
CA THR A 64 22.51 -61.80 44.43
C THR A 64 23.30 -63.00 44.94
N HIS A 65 24.00 -63.71 44.07
CA HIS A 65 24.80 -64.88 44.43
C HIS A 65 25.96 -64.49 45.36
N PHE A 66 26.80 -63.52 44.98
CA PHE A 66 27.93 -63.14 45.82
C PHE A 66 27.52 -62.41 47.11
N MET A 67 26.40 -61.68 47.11
CA MET A 67 25.83 -61.14 48.35
C MET A 67 25.37 -62.27 49.28
N GLY A 68 24.75 -63.32 48.74
CA GLY A 68 24.40 -64.52 49.52
C GLY A 68 25.64 -65.24 50.05
N MET A 69 26.68 -65.37 49.24
CA MET A 69 27.95 -66.00 49.62
C MET A 69 28.72 -65.24 50.71
N LEU A 70 28.65 -63.90 50.74
CA LEU A 70 29.23 -63.10 51.84
C LEU A 70 28.59 -63.44 53.20
N GLY A 71 27.34 -63.91 53.21
CA GLY A 71 26.66 -64.36 54.42
C GLY A 71 26.90 -65.81 54.80
N TYR A 72 27.42 -66.63 53.87
CA TYR A 72 27.56 -68.07 54.09
C TYR A 72 28.89 -68.40 54.76
N ARG A 73 28.85 -69.08 55.90
CA ARG A 73 30.03 -69.47 56.70
C ARG A 73 31.00 -68.30 56.92
N SER A 74 30.48 -67.20 57.46
CA SER A 74 31.26 -66.01 57.84
C SER A 74 32.31 -66.30 58.93
N ASP A 75 32.28 -67.49 59.51
CA ASP A 75 33.30 -68.03 60.43
C ASP A 75 34.59 -68.49 59.72
N LEU A 76 34.58 -68.62 58.39
CA LEU A 76 35.70 -69.13 57.59
C LEU A 76 36.45 -68.02 56.83
N VAL A 77 37.77 -68.21 56.66
CA VAL A 77 38.60 -67.35 55.80
C VAL A 77 38.47 -67.83 54.36
N LEU A 78 37.51 -67.27 53.63
CA LEU A 78 37.30 -67.55 52.21
C LEU A 78 37.93 -66.43 51.35
N SER A 79 38.74 -66.82 50.37
CA SER A 79 39.21 -65.92 49.31
C SER A 79 38.52 -66.26 47.99
N TYR A 80 38.63 -65.36 47.00
CA TYR A 80 37.99 -65.54 45.71
C TYR A 80 38.97 -65.26 44.58
N HIS A 81 39.06 -66.17 43.63
CA HIS A 81 39.85 -65.97 42.44
C HIS A 81 39.19 -64.90 41.55
N TYR A 82 39.92 -63.81 41.29
CA TYR A 82 39.39 -62.64 40.59
C TYR A 82 38.89 -62.97 39.17
N GLY A 83 39.67 -63.75 38.41
CA GLY A 83 39.34 -64.08 37.02
C GLY A 83 38.06 -64.89 36.86
N THR A 84 37.81 -65.85 37.76
CA THR A 84 36.61 -66.70 37.72
C THR A 84 35.40 -65.95 38.27
N THR A 85 35.60 -65.06 39.24
CA THR A 85 34.57 -64.14 39.74
C THR A 85 34.06 -63.22 38.62
N VAL A 86 34.95 -62.60 37.85
CA VAL A 86 34.57 -61.77 36.69
C VAL A 86 33.96 -62.62 35.56
N ALA A 87 34.51 -63.81 35.28
CA ALA A 87 33.95 -64.72 34.29
C ALA A 87 32.51 -65.14 34.63
N SER A 88 32.20 -65.38 35.91
CA SER A 88 30.84 -65.69 36.37
C SER A 88 29.86 -64.54 36.13
N ALA A 89 30.29 -63.27 36.19
CA ALA A 89 29.45 -62.11 35.86
C ALA A 89 29.11 -62.08 34.35
N LEU A 90 30.10 -62.36 33.49
CA LEU A 90 29.89 -62.45 32.05
C LEU A 90 28.94 -63.61 31.69
N ILE A 91 29.12 -64.77 32.33
CA ILE A 91 28.20 -65.91 32.20
C ILE A 91 26.80 -65.51 32.65
N ALA A 92 26.65 -64.74 33.73
CA ALA A 92 25.34 -64.26 34.17
C ALA A 92 24.66 -63.41 33.09
N VAL A 93 25.37 -62.46 32.47
CA VAL A 93 24.83 -61.61 31.40
C VAL A 93 24.48 -62.43 30.15
N LEU A 94 25.35 -63.35 29.72
CA LEU A 94 25.18 -64.10 28.48
C LEU A 94 24.24 -65.31 28.60
N ALA A 95 24.25 -66.03 29.73
CA ALA A 95 23.49 -67.25 29.93
C ALA A 95 22.16 -67.01 30.65
N VAL A 96 22.04 -65.96 31.48
CA VAL A 96 20.77 -65.59 32.13
C VAL A 96 20.12 -64.42 31.39
N GLY A 97 20.85 -63.31 31.27
CA GLY A 97 20.30 -62.05 30.80
C GLY A 97 19.91 -62.04 29.32
N LEU A 98 20.81 -62.47 28.44
CA LEU A 98 20.59 -62.45 27.00
C LEU A 98 19.40 -63.32 26.57
N PRO A 99 19.28 -64.60 26.98
CA PRO A 99 18.09 -65.41 26.67
C PRO A 99 16.80 -64.76 27.16
N LEU A 100 16.82 -64.19 28.37
CA LEU A 100 15.64 -63.50 28.92
C LEU A 100 15.26 -62.25 28.10
N ALA A 101 16.23 -61.45 27.67
CA ALA A 101 16.00 -60.31 26.77
C ALA A 101 15.44 -60.75 25.41
N LEU A 102 16.01 -61.81 24.83
CA LEU A 102 15.58 -62.38 23.55
C LEU A 102 14.18 -63.00 23.63
N SER A 103 13.66 -63.32 24.81
CA SER A 103 12.27 -63.82 24.96
C SER A 103 11.20 -62.84 24.45
N VAL A 104 11.54 -61.56 24.25
CA VAL A 104 10.64 -60.53 23.69
C VAL A 104 10.63 -60.52 22.15
N LEU A 105 11.60 -61.15 21.50
CA LEU A 105 11.80 -61.09 20.04
C LEU A 105 11.01 -62.13 19.21
N PRO A 106 10.74 -63.38 19.65
CA PRO A 106 10.09 -64.38 18.78
C PRO A 106 8.55 -64.40 18.87
N ALA A 107 7.94 -64.92 17.79
CA ALA A 107 6.51 -64.87 17.49
C ALA A 107 5.62 -66.00 18.09
N SER A 108 6.16 -66.96 18.85
CA SER A 108 5.38 -68.08 19.43
C SER A 108 5.60 -68.28 20.94
N ARG A 109 4.56 -68.69 21.67
CA ARG A 109 4.61 -69.00 23.11
C ARG A 109 5.68 -70.05 23.49
N PRO A 110 5.88 -71.17 22.76
CA PRO A 110 6.89 -72.16 23.16
C PRO A 110 8.33 -71.62 23.06
N CYS A 111 8.63 -70.76 22.08
CA CYS A 111 9.95 -70.13 21.98
C CYS A 111 10.25 -69.25 23.20
N ARG A 112 9.25 -68.50 23.69
CA ARG A 112 9.40 -67.69 24.92
C ARG A 112 9.70 -68.54 26.15
N GLY A 113 8.97 -69.64 26.30
CA GLY A 113 9.21 -70.61 27.38
C GLY A 113 10.60 -71.23 27.31
N LEU A 114 11.08 -71.58 26.11
CA LEU A 114 12.43 -72.12 25.89
C LEU A 114 13.52 -71.12 26.30
N PHE A 115 13.42 -69.85 25.88
CA PHE A 115 14.35 -68.81 26.29
C PHE A 115 14.36 -68.58 27.81
N GLY A 116 13.19 -68.68 28.46
CA GLY A 116 13.09 -68.68 29.92
C GLY A 116 13.79 -69.89 30.55
N ALA A 117 13.55 -71.10 30.04
CA ALA A 117 14.20 -72.31 30.56
C ALA A 117 15.74 -72.24 30.44
N VAL A 118 16.25 -71.77 29.30
CA VAL A 118 17.69 -71.55 29.07
C VAL A 118 18.24 -70.52 30.06
N SER A 119 17.53 -69.41 30.28
CA SER A 119 17.90 -68.41 31.29
C SER A 119 17.98 -69.01 32.70
N GLY A 120 17.00 -69.86 33.07
CA GLY A 120 16.98 -70.55 34.37
C GLY A 120 18.13 -71.55 34.55
N LEU A 121 18.50 -72.30 33.51
CA LEU A 121 19.71 -73.14 33.52
C LEU A 121 20.98 -72.29 33.62
N GLY A 122 20.98 -71.10 33.01
CA GLY A 122 22.05 -70.10 33.13
C GLY A 122 22.30 -69.65 34.58
N ILE A 123 21.25 -69.61 35.43
CA ILE A 123 21.40 -69.31 36.87
C ILE A 123 22.28 -70.37 37.52
N GLY A 124 22.03 -71.64 37.19
CA GLY A 124 22.83 -72.77 37.67
C GLY A 124 24.28 -72.72 37.17
N ALA A 125 24.49 -72.43 35.88
CA ALA A 125 25.82 -72.27 35.31
C ALA A 125 26.61 -71.16 36.03
N MET A 126 25.99 -70.00 36.25
CA MET A 126 26.60 -68.91 37.01
C MET A 126 26.91 -69.34 38.45
N HIS A 127 25.99 -70.02 39.12
CA HIS A 127 26.18 -70.48 40.50
C HIS A 127 27.38 -71.43 40.62
N ILE A 128 27.51 -72.42 39.73
CA ILE A 128 28.67 -73.33 39.73
C ILE A 128 29.96 -72.56 39.51
N THR A 129 30.00 -71.65 38.52
CA THR A 129 31.20 -70.86 38.26
C THR A 129 31.55 -69.95 39.45
N GLY A 130 30.55 -69.34 40.10
CA GLY A 130 30.73 -68.53 41.30
C GLY A 130 31.27 -69.35 42.47
N MET A 131 30.75 -70.56 42.69
CA MET A 131 31.26 -71.50 43.68
C MET A 131 32.68 -72.00 43.37
N SER A 132 33.04 -72.15 42.09
CA SER A 132 34.40 -72.51 41.67
C SER A 132 35.43 -71.39 41.90
N ALA A 133 34.97 -70.16 42.14
CA ALA A 133 35.85 -69.04 42.44
C ALA A 133 36.35 -69.06 43.90
N LEU A 134 35.74 -69.86 44.77
CA LEU A 134 36.15 -69.98 46.17
C LEU A 134 37.54 -70.62 46.29
N GLU A 135 38.40 -69.96 47.06
CA GLU A 135 39.74 -70.38 47.43
C GLU A 135 39.88 -70.41 48.97
N GLY A 136 40.82 -71.20 49.48
CA GLY A 136 41.04 -71.34 50.93
C GLY A 136 40.10 -72.33 51.64
N CYS A 137 39.29 -73.07 50.88
CA CYS A 137 38.40 -74.11 51.41
C CYS A 137 38.35 -75.36 50.52
N THR A 138 38.02 -76.50 51.11
CA THR A 138 37.50 -77.67 50.38
C THR A 138 35.98 -77.57 50.32
N GLN A 139 35.41 -77.76 49.14
CA GLN A 139 33.96 -77.77 48.94
C GLN A 139 33.49 -79.14 48.45
N SER A 140 32.38 -79.62 48.99
CA SER A 140 31.65 -80.78 48.49
C SER A 140 30.22 -80.37 48.17
N GLN A 141 29.75 -80.72 46.97
CA GLN A 141 28.44 -80.33 46.48
C GLN A 141 27.60 -81.57 46.20
N SER A 142 26.35 -81.57 46.66
CA SER A 142 25.39 -82.62 46.37
C SER A 142 24.87 -82.51 44.94
N ALA A 143 25.21 -83.50 44.11
CA ALA A 143 24.73 -83.58 42.72
C ALA A 143 23.20 -83.57 42.62
N THR A 144 22.51 -84.21 43.58
CA THR A 144 21.04 -84.26 43.59
C THR A 144 20.42 -82.91 43.96
N ALA A 145 20.99 -82.19 44.94
CA ALA A 145 20.53 -80.85 45.31
C ALA A 145 20.71 -79.84 44.17
N ASN A 146 21.87 -79.89 43.50
CA ASN A 146 22.17 -79.03 42.35
C ASN A 146 21.24 -79.32 41.16
N MET A 147 21.01 -80.59 40.84
CA MET A 147 20.09 -80.97 39.76
C MET A 147 18.67 -80.47 40.03
N LEU A 148 18.15 -80.64 41.25
CA LEU A 148 16.83 -80.14 41.64
C LEU A 148 16.76 -78.61 41.58
N ALA A 149 17.79 -77.91 42.05
CA ALA A 149 17.88 -76.45 42.01
C ALA A 149 17.83 -75.92 40.56
N TYR A 150 18.58 -76.52 39.63
CA TYR A 150 18.63 -76.07 38.24
C TYR A 150 17.35 -76.39 37.47
N LEU A 151 16.72 -77.54 37.73
CA LEU A 151 15.41 -77.87 37.18
C LEU A 151 14.32 -76.92 37.68
N LEU A 152 14.36 -76.54 38.97
CA LEU A 152 13.48 -75.53 39.54
C LEU A 152 13.68 -74.18 38.86
N GLY A 153 14.93 -73.71 38.76
CA GLY A 153 15.26 -72.45 38.08
C GLY A 153 14.79 -72.42 36.63
N ALA A 154 15.05 -73.49 35.86
CA ALA A 154 14.61 -73.63 34.48
C ALA A 154 13.08 -73.62 34.36
N GLY A 155 12.38 -74.40 35.17
CA GLY A 155 10.91 -74.47 35.14
C GLY A 155 10.24 -73.16 35.51
N VAL A 156 10.67 -72.52 36.60
CA VAL A 156 10.08 -71.26 37.08
C VAL A 156 10.37 -70.12 36.10
N MET A 157 11.59 -70.04 35.55
CA MET A 157 11.94 -69.01 34.57
C MET A 157 11.24 -69.22 33.22
N ALA A 158 10.98 -70.47 32.81
CA ALA A 158 10.15 -70.77 31.64
C ALA A 158 8.73 -70.22 31.82
N VAL A 159 8.11 -70.44 32.99
CA VAL A 159 6.78 -69.90 33.31
C VAL A 159 6.79 -68.37 33.37
N ALA A 160 7.80 -67.75 33.98
CA ALA A 160 7.94 -66.31 34.05
C ALA A 160 7.97 -65.67 32.64
N SER A 161 8.73 -66.26 31.71
CA SER A 161 8.86 -65.76 30.33
C SER A 161 7.61 -65.95 29.47
N LEU A 162 6.66 -66.79 29.89
CA LEU A 162 5.36 -66.96 29.22
C LEU A 162 4.33 -65.88 29.60
N LEU A 163 4.56 -65.17 30.72
CA LEU A 163 3.68 -64.10 31.16
C LEU A 163 3.99 -62.79 30.41
N PRO A 164 2.95 -61.98 30.06
CA PRO A 164 3.18 -60.66 29.49
C PRO A 164 3.78 -59.72 30.55
N ALA A 165 4.73 -58.88 30.16
CA ALA A 165 5.39 -57.95 31.10
C ALA A 165 4.50 -56.74 31.51
N ARG A 166 3.21 -56.75 31.15
CA ARG A 166 2.22 -55.69 31.45
C ARG A 166 1.44 -55.99 32.73
N ARG A 167 0.82 -54.97 33.35
CA ARG A 167 -0.01 -55.18 34.56
C ARG A 167 -1.26 -56.02 34.27
N PRO A 168 -1.71 -56.88 35.22
CA PRO A 168 -1.10 -57.17 36.53
C PRO A 168 0.03 -58.22 36.47
N PHE A 169 0.18 -58.93 35.36
CA PHE A 169 1.09 -60.07 35.18
C PHE A 169 2.57 -59.74 35.39
N GLY A 170 2.99 -58.47 35.21
CA GLY A 170 4.35 -58.03 35.49
C GLY A 170 4.79 -58.21 36.96
N ALA A 171 3.87 -58.07 37.93
CA ALA A 171 4.20 -58.33 39.34
C ALA A 171 4.42 -59.82 39.61
N VAL A 172 3.62 -60.68 38.95
CA VAL A 172 3.74 -62.13 39.02
C VAL A 172 5.05 -62.61 38.37
N ALA A 173 5.39 -62.07 37.20
CA ALA A 173 6.65 -62.36 36.52
C ALA A 173 7.87 -61.97 37.38
N CYS A 174 7.82 -60.81 38.05
CA CYS A 174 8.85 -60.39 39.00
C CYS A 174 9.02 -61.40 40.14
N ALA A 175 7.92 -61.79 40.79
CA ALA A 175 7.95 -62.77 41.89
C ALA A 175 8.51 -64.14 41.45
N LEU A 176 8.17 -64.59 40.23
CA LEU A 176 8.71 -65.83 39.67
C LEU A 176 10.21 -65.74 39.36
N ILE A 177 10.69 -64.60 38.84
CA ILE A 177 12.14 -64.38 38.64
C ILE A 177 12.88 -64.44 39.98
N VAL A 178 12.37 -63.76 41.02
CA VAL A 178 12.95 -63.81 42.36
C VAL A 178 12.97 -65.24 42.90
N LEU A 179 11.86 -65.98 42.76
CA LEU A 179 11.76 -67.37 43.17
C LEU A 179 12.75 -68.27 42.42
N ALA A 180 12.93 -68.08 41.11
CA ALA A 180 13.89 -68.84 40.32
C ALA A 180 15.33 -68.59 40.78
N VAL A 181 15.69 -67.32 41.01
CA VAL A 181 17.07 -66.93 41.36
C VAL A 181 17.40 -67.33 42.80
N CYS A 182 16.62 -66.86 43.78
CA CYS A 182 16.85 -67.18 45.19
C CYS A 182 16.62 -68.68 45.46
N GLY A 183 15.60 -69.29 44.86
CA GLY A 183 15.32 -70.71 45.00
C GLY A 183 16.46 -71.58 44.48
N THR A 184 16.98 -71.28 43.29
CA THR A 184 18.15 -72.00 42.75
C THR A 184 19.38 -71.80 43.63
N HIS A 185 19.67 -70.56 44.02
CA HIS A 185 20.85 -70.23 44.81
C HIS A 185 20.85 -70.91 46.17
N PHE A 186 19.80 -70.73 46.98
CA PHE A 186 19.77 -71.26 48.35
C PHE A 186 19.56 -72.77 48.40
N THR A 187 18.88 -73.37 47.42
CA THR A 187 18.76 -74.84 47.34
C THR A 187 20.10 -75.50 47.02
N SER A 188 20.87 -74.91 46.09
CA SER A 188 22.20 -75.40 45.75
C SER A 188 23.20 -75.15 46.90
N LEU A 189 23.08 -74.02 47.59
CA LEU A 189 23.89 -73.70 48.77
C LEU A 189 23.60 -74.64 49.96
N ALA A 190 22.34 -74.99 50.19
CA ALA A 190 21.96 -75.97 51.22
C ALA A 190 22.49 -77.38 50.95
N GLY A 191 22.78 -77.69 49.69
CA GLY A 191 23.44 -78.92 49.26
C GLY A 191 24.98 -78.86 49.25
N THR A 192 25.58 -77.77 49.70
CA THR A 192 27.03 -77.53 49.63
C THR A 192 27.63 -77.47 51.02
N VAL A 193 28.65 -78.30 51.29
CA VAL A 193 29.44 -78.25 52.53
C VAL A 193 30.81 -77.66 52.21
N VAL A 194 31.19 -76.62 52.96
CA VAL A 194 32.47 -75.92 52.83
C VAL A 194 33.25 -76.07 54.14
N GLU A 195 34.49 -76.56 54.04
CA GLU A 195 35.42 -76.71 55.16
C GLU A 195 36.69 -75.89 54.87
N GLY A 196 37.16 -75.14 55.86
CA GLY A 196 38.31 -74.25 55.70
C GLY A 196 38.86 -73.76 57.04
N GLN A 197 39.87 -72.90 57.00
CA GLN A 197 40.43 -72.29 58.22
C GLN A 197 39.45 -71.28 58.84
N ARG A 198 39.26 -71.35 60.16
CA ARG A 198 38.40 -70.42 60.92
C ARG A 198 39.11 -69.08 61.14
N VAL A 199 38.34 -67.99 61.11
CA VAL A 199 38.84 -66.62 61.29
C VAL A 199 39.35 -66.41 62.72
N GLY A 200 40.59 -65.93 62.87
CA GLY A 200 41.16 -65.42 64.12
C GLY A 200 41.52 -63.94 64.00
N GLY A 201 40.54 -63.03 64.16
CA GLY A 201 40.76 -61.57 64.14
C GLY A 201 40.58 -60.89 62.77
N LEU A 202 40.40 -59.55 62.81
CA LEU A 202 39.96 -58.58 61.77
C LEU A 202 40.06 -59.05 60.29
N GLY A 203 38.91 -59.01 59.61
CA GLY A 203 38.63 -59.60 58.29
C GLY A 203 39.65 -59.33 57.19
N SER A 204 39.84 -60.31 56.31
CA SER A 204 40.82 -60.26 55.23
C SER A 204 40.51 -59.15 54.21
N ASN A 205 41.54 -58.49 53.68
CA ASN A 205 41.44 -57.48 52.61
C ASN A 205 40.65 -57.96 51.37
N ILE A 206 40.46 -59.27 51.21
CA ILE A 206 39.80 -59.91 50.06
C ILE A 206 38.27 -59.94 50.23
N GLN A 207 37.74 -60.09 51.45
CA GLN A 207 36.29 -59.96 51.71
C GLN A 207 35.81 -58.52 51.47
N VAL A 208 36.66 -57.54 51.78
CA VAL A 208 36.41 -56.11 51.48
C VAL A 208 36.35 -55.89 49.96
N ALA A 209 37.26 -56.49 49.18
CA ALA A 209 37.26 -56.38 47.73
C ALA A 209 35.99 -56.94 47.07
N LEU A 210 35.51 -58.11 47.52
CA LEU A 210 34.24 -58.67 47.04
C LEU A 210 33.03 -57.84 47.49
N GLY A 211 33.06 -57.28 48.71
CA GLY A 211 32.07 -56.31 49.18
C GLY A 211 32.00 -55.06 48.30
N ILE A 212 33.14 -54.52 47.88
CA ILE A 212 33.22 -53.38 46.94
C ILE A 212 32.66 -53.78 45.56
N LEU A 213 33.01 -54.97 45.06
CA LEU A 213 32.57 -55.46 43.75
C LEU A 213 31.04 -55.68 43.70
N THR A 214 30.47 -56.26 44.76
CA THR A 214 29.01 -56.45 44.90
C THR A 214 28.26 -55.15 45.12
N ALA A 215 28.83 -54.22 45.91
CA ALA A 215 28.29 -52.86 46.05
C ALA A 215 28.30 -52.10 44.72
N GLY A 216 29.35 -52.26 43.91
CA GLY A 216 29.43 -51.73 42.54
C GLY A 216 28.34 -52.29 41.63
N GLY A 217 28.11 -53.61 41.67
CA GLY A 217 27.00 -54.25 40.96
C GLY A 217 25.62 -53.71 41.37
N ALA A 218 25.39 -53.55 42.68
CA ALA A 218 24.15 -52.95 43.19
C ALA A 218 23.98 -51.48 42.76
N ALA A 219 25.05 -50.68 42.78
CA ALA A 219 25.02 -49.28 42.33
C ALA A 219 24.68 -49.15 40.83
N ILE A 220 25.20 -50.04 39.98
CA ILE A 220 24.85 -50.10 38.56
C ILE A 220 23.37 -50.39 38.37
N LEU A 221 22.79 -51.33 39.14
CA LEU A 221 21.38 -51.67 39.08
C LEU A 221 20.48 -50.50 39.53
N ILE A 222 20.83 -49.82 40.62
CA ILE A 222 20.09 -48.65 41.11
C ILE A 222 20.14 -47.50 40.09
N THR A 223 21.31 -47.23 39.52
CA THR A 223 21.47 -46.21 38.47
C THR A 223 20.67 -46.55 37.22
N GLY A 224 20.69 -47.81 36.79
CA GLY A 224 19.89 -48.31 35.68
C GLY A 224 18.39 -48.16 35.91
N ALA A 225 17.91 -48.43 37.13
CA ALA A 225 16.51 -48.21 37.52
C ALA A 225 16.12 -46.73 37.47
N PHE A 226 16.96 -45.84 37.95
CA PHE A 226 16.71 -44.39 37.90
C PHE A 226 16.64 -43.87 36.46
N VAL A 227 17.56 -44.29 35.60
CA VAL A 227 17.57 -43.92 34.17
C VAL A 227 16.31 -44.43 33.46
N ALA A 228 15.88 -45.65 33.74
CA ALA A 228 14.66 -46.22 33.14
C ALA A 228 13.39 -45.46 33.55
N LEU A 229 13.30 -45.04 34.82
CA LEU A 229 12.21 -44.19 35.31
C LEU A 229 12.23 -42.80 34.66
N ALA A 230 13.39 -42.15 34.60
CA ALA A 230 13.55 -40.82 33.99
C ALA A 230 13.24 -40.81 32.48
N ALA A 231 13.67 -41.85 31.76
CA ALA A 231 13.36 -42.02 30.34
C ALA A 231 11.84 -42.19 30.10
N THR A 232 11.14 -42.88 31.01
CA THR A 232 9.69 -43.05 30.94
C THR A 232 8.95 -41.73 31.09
N GLN A 233 9.31 -40.93 32.11
CA GLN A 233 8.69 -39.62 32.35
C GLN A 233 8.90 -38.64 31.18
N ARG A 234 10.10 -38.61 30.59
CA ARG A 234 10.42 -37.72 29.46
C ARG A 234 9.62 -38.04 28.20
N PHE A 235 9.29 -39.30 27.96
CA PHE A 235 8.54 -39.70 26.77
C PHE A 235 7.07 -39.28 26.87
N GLU A 236 6.43 -39.55 28.02
CA GLU A 236 5.04 -39.18 28.28
C GLU A 236 4.82 -37.66 28.21
N ALA A 237 5.76 -36.87 28.77
CA ALA A 237 5.71 -35.42 28.71
C ALA A 237 5.80 -34.84 27.28
N ARG A 238 6.62 -35.47 26.40
CA ARG A 238 6.76 -35.03 25.00
C ARG A 238 5.51 -35.30 24.17
N GLU A 239 4.86 -36.43 24.40
CA GLU A 239 3.64 -36.82 23.68
C GLU A 239 2.48 -35.87 24.02
N GLN A 240 2.31 -35.55 25.30
CA GLN A 240 1.30 -34.57 25.74
C GLN A 240 1.58 -33.16 25.24
N ALA A 241 2.85 -32.73 25.25
CA ALA A 241 3.22 -31.41 24.71
C ALA A 241 2.90 -31.31 23.20
N HIS A 242 3.14 -32.35 22.42
CA HIS A 242 2.87 -32.35 20.98
C HIS A 242 1.37 -32.24 20.68
N LEU A 243 0.53 -32.98 21.41
CA LEU A 243 -0.94 -32.90 21.25
C LEU A 243 -1.48 -31.52 21.64
N ASN A 244 -0.97 -30.92 22.72
CA ASN A 244 -1.37 -29.59 23.15
C ASN A 244 -0.98 -28.51 22.14
N VAL A 245 0.20 -28.61 21.52
CA VAL A 245 0.63 -27.68 20.46
C VAL A 245 -0.29 -27.76 19.25
N LEU A 246 -0.66 -28.97 18.80
CA LEU A 246 -1.58 -29.15 17.68
C LEU A 246 -2.98 -28.60 17.98
N ALA A 247 -3.53 -28.89 19.16
CA ALA A 247 -4.84 -28.37 19.58
C ALA A 247 -4.84 -26.83 19.69
N THR A 248 -3.79 -26.26 20.25
CA THR A 248 -3.61 -24.80 20.39
C THR A 248 -3.46 -24.14 19.01
N ALA A 249 -2.71 -24.76 18.09
CA ALA A 249 -2.55 -24.26 16.73
C ALA A 249 -3.89 -24.22 15.98
N LEU A 250 -4.69 -25.30 16.03
CA LEU A 250 -6.00 -25.35 15.37
C LEU A 250 -7.02 -24.34 15.93
N GLN A 251 -6.93 -24.01 17.22
CA GLN A 251 -7.81 -23.03 17.87
C GLN A 251 -7.39 -21.58 17.60
N ASN A 252 -6.08 -21.32 17.45
CA ASN A 252 -5.54 -19.98 17.21
C ASN A 252 -5.34 -19.66 15.72
N MET A 253 -5.57 -20.60 14.81
CA MET A 253 -5.67 -20.32 13.38
C MET A 253 -6.78 -19.31 13.12
N SER A 254 -6.56 -18.35 12.22
CA SER A 254 -7.56 -17.38 11.78
C SER A 254 -8.70 -18.04 11.01
N ASN A 255 -8.41 -19.14 10.33
CA ASN A 255 -9.32 -19.80 9.39
C ASN A 255 -10.28 -20.76 10.11
N GLY A 256 -11.51 -20.87 9.62
CA GLY A 256 -12.45 -21.93 9.97
C GLY A 256 -12.07 -23.24 9.31
N ILE A 257 -12.02 -24.33 10.06
CA ILE A 257 -11.68 -25.67 9.53
C ILE A 257 -12.86 -26.61 9.78
N LEU A 258 -13.20 -27.42 8.78
CA LEU A 258 -14.21 -28.48 8.85
C LEU A 258 -13.69 -29.75 8.16
N LYS A 259 -13.55 -30.85 8.89
CA LYS A 259 -13.26 -32.17 8.34
C LYS A 259 -14.54 -32.97 8.22
N ILE A 260 -14.76 -33.53 7.04
CA ILE A 260 -15.91 -34.37 6.71
C ILE A 260 -15.42 -35.74 6.29
N SER A 261 -16.10 -36.79 6.74
CA SER A 261 -15.87 -38.17 6.33
C SER A 261 -16.39 -38.44 4.92
N SER A 262 -15.98 -39.56 4.31
CA SER A 262 -16.51 -40.02 3.02
C SER A 262 -18.03 -40.26 3.03
N GLY A 263 -18.60 -40.54 4.20
CA GLY A 263 -20.05 -40.68 4.41
C GLY A 263 -20.80 -39.37 4.65
N GLY A 264 -20.15 -38.22 4.49
CA GLY A 264 -20.77 -36.89 4.67
C GLY A 264 -21.03 -36.50 6.11
N ARG A 265 -20.27 -37.04 7.07
CA ARG A 265 -20.41 -36.70 8.49
C ARG A 265 -19.25 -35.84 8.95
N ILE A 266 -19.53 -34.86 9.79
CA ILE A 266 -18.53 -33.96 10.36
C ILE A 266 -17.69 -34.73 11.39
N GLU A 267 -16.37 -34.75 11.23
CA GLU A 267 -15.45 -35.42 12.14
C GLU A 267 -14.76 -34.42 13.08
N LEU A 268 -14.38 -33.26 12.55
CA LEU A 268 -13.66 -32.23 13.29
C LEU A 268 -14.05 -30.85 12.78
N TYR A 269 -14.11 -29.88 13.69
CA TYR A 269 -14.20 -28.47 13.36
C TYR A 269 -13.49 -27.63 14.43
N ASN A 270 -13.14 -26.39 14.11
CA ASN A 270 -12.66 -25.41 15.10
C ASN A 270 -13.71 -24.33 15.40
N GLN A 271 -13.56 -23.60 16.51
CA GLN A 271 -14.54 -22.57 16.90
C GLN A 271 -14.59 -21.37 15.94
N ARG A 272 -13.52 -21.12 15.19
CA ARG A 272 -13.46 -20.02 14.22
C ARG A 272 -14.48 -20.19 13.10
N LEU A 273 -14.69 -21.42 12.63
CA LEU A 273 -15.73 -21.75 11.66
C LEU A 273 -17.12 -21.30 12.14
N VAL A 274 -17.46 -21.60 13.39
CA VAL A 274 -18.76 -21.28 13.99
C VAL A 274 -18.97 -19.76 14.02
N GLY A 275 -17.95 -19.01 14.47
CA GLY A 275 -17.98 -17.55 14.48
C GLY A 275 -18.08 -16.94 13.07
N MET A 276 -17.30 -17.44 12.11
CA MET A 276 -17.30 -16.96 10.72
C MET A 276 -18.64 -17.15 10.02
N LEU A 277 -19.39 -18.20 10.34
CA LEU A 277 -20.69 -18.50 9.74
C LEU A 277 -21.88 -17.95 10.54
N GLY A 278 -21.63 -17.26 11.66
CA GLY A 278 -22.67 -16.72 12.55
C GLY A 278 -23.46 -17.78 13.31
N LEU A 279 -22.94 -19.01 13.39
CA LEU A 279 -23.60 -20.14 14.03
C LEU A 279 -23.47 -20.08 15.55
N THR A 280 -24.38 -20.75 16.27
CA THR A 280 -24.23 -20.92 17.72
C THR A 280 -23.35 -22.15 18.01
N PRO A 281 -22.55 -22.16 19.10
CA PRO A 281 -21.68 -23.31 19.42
C PRO A 281 -22.41 -24.65 19.53
N GLU A 282 -23.70 -24.63 19.83
CA GLU A 282 -24.54 -25.84 20.00
C GLU A 282 -25.08 -26.40 18.68
N SER A 283 -25.05 -25.61 17.60
CA SER A 283 -25.61 -25.97 16.30
C SER A 283 -24.69 -26.85 15.45
N LEU A 284 -23.41 -26.99 15.81
CA LEU A 284 -22.44 -27.82 15.11
C LEU A 284 -21.87 -28.90 16.03
N ARG A 285 -22.00 -30.18 15.65
CA ARG A 285 -21.56 -31.31 16.48
C ARG A 285 -20.85 -32.37 15.63
N PRO A 286 -19.80 -33.03 16.16
CA PRO A 286 -19.24 -34.20 15.48
C PRO A 286 -20.32 -35.26 15.23
N GLY A 287 -20.30 -35.89 14.06
CA GLY A 287 -21.28 -36.87 13.59
C GLY A 287 -22.48 -36.31 12.81
N MET A 288 -22.69 -34.98 12.85
CA MET A 288 -23.74 -34.29 12.09
C MET A 288 -23.52 -34.44 10.57
N ARG A 289 -24.61 -34.54 9.78
CA ARG A 289 -24.51 -34.65 8.32
C ARG A 289 -24.20 -33.29 7.70
N LEU A 290 -23.41 -33.28 6.63
CA LEU A 290 -23.07 -32.09 5.85
C LEU A 290 -24.32 -31.31 5.41
N ASP A 291 -25.33 -32.01 4.90
CA ASP A 291 -26.59 -31.40 4.45
C ASP A 291 -27.28 -30.62 5.59
N ASP A 292 -27.28 -31.16 6.80
CA ASP A 292 -27.94 -30.54 7.96
C ASP A 292 -27.17 -29.31 8.44
N PHE A 293 -25.83 -29.37 8.37
CA PHE A 293 -24.96 -28.23 8.65
C PHE A 293 -25.16 -27.08 7.65
N LEU A 294 -25.22 -27.37 6.35
CA LEU A 294 -25.42 -26.35 5.32
C LEU A 294 -26.84 -25.75 5.38
N LYS A 295 -27.86 -26.55 5.74
CA LYS A 295 -29.21 -26.04 6.03
C LYS A 295 -29.22 -25.10 7.24
N ALA A 296 -28.56 -25.48 8.33
CA ALA A 296 -28.46 -24.62 9.52
C ALA A 296 -27.73 -23.30 9.20
N THR A 297 -26.68 -23.37 8.38
CA THR A 297 -25.93 -22.21 7.90
C THR A 297 -26.81 -21.31 7.05
N GLY A 298 -27.56 -21.88 6.10
CA GLY A 298 -28.49 -21.12 5.26
C GLY A 298 -29.60 -20.45 6.06
N ALA A 299 -30.17 -21.12 7.06
CA ALA A 299 -31.22 -20.57 7.91
C ALA A 299 -30.76 -19.33 8.71
N VAL A 300 -29.54 -19.37 9.26
CA VAL A 300 -28.96 -18.23 10.00
C VAL A 300 -28.61 -17.06 9.08
N ASN A 301 -28.17 -17.35 7.85
CA ASN A 301 -27.73 -16.34 6.89
C ASN A 301 -28.83 -15.93 5.89
N GLY A 302 -30.11 -16.29 6.15
CA GLY A 302 -31.26 -15.83 5.37
C GLY A 302 -31.39 -16.40 3.96
N TRP A 303 -30.76 -17.54 3.66
CA TRP A 303 -30.79 -18.13 2.33
C TRP A 303 -32.14 -18.79 2.01
N ASP A 304 -32.60 -18.63 0.76
CA ASP A 304 -33.77 -19.35 0.25
C ASP A 304 -33.48 -20.85 0.06
N VAL A 305 -34.56 -21.64 -0.08
CA VAL A 305 -34.49 -23.12 -0.20
C VAL A 305 -33.70 -23.55 -1.43
N ASP A 306 -33.81 -22.81 -2.54
CA ASP A 306 -33.13 -23.13 -3.79
C ASP A 306 -31.61 -22.87 -3.69
N ARG A 307 -31.20 -21.80 -3.02
CA ARG A 307 -29.80 -21.46 -2.72
C ARG A 307 -29.19 -22.50 -1.81
N ILE A 308 -29.90 -22.93 -0.76
CA ILE A 308 -29.44 -24.01 0.13
C ILE A 308 -29.21 -25.31 -0.67
N GLY A 309 -30.16 -25.68 -1.54
CA GLY A 309 -30.02 -26.84 -2.42
C GLY A 309 -28.76 -26.77 -3.29
N ARG A 310 -28.56 -25.66 -3.99
CA ARG A 310 -27.36 -25.43 -4.82
C ARG A 310 -26.06 -25.50 -4.02
N VAL A 311 -26.04 -24.96 -2.80
CA VAL A 311 -24.84 -24.97 -1.94
C VAL A 311 -24.50 -26.40 -1.51
N ILE A 312 -25.50 -27.21 -1.14
CA ILE A 312 -25.32 -28.63 -0.81
C ILE A 312 -24.74 -29.39 -2.00
N ASP A 313 -25.36 -29.25 -3.17
CA ASP A 313 -24.92 -29.93 -4.39
C ASP A 313 -23.49 -29.54 -4.77
N ASN A 314 -23.15 -28.26 -4.65
CA ASN A 314 -21.80 -27.76 -4.90
C ASN A 314 -20.76 -28.35 -3.94
N HIS A 315 -21.06 -28.44 -2.64
CA HIS A 315 -20.13 -29.02 -1.67
C HIS A 315 -19.89 -30.51 -1.95
N TRP A 316 -20.94 -31.26 -2.30
CA TRP A 316 -20.79 -32.66 -2.72
C TRP A 316 -19.99 -32.80 -4.01
N LEU A 317 -20.21 -31.91 -4.98
CA LEU A 317 -19.42 -31.86 -6.20
C LEU A 317 -17.94 -31.59 -5.91
N TRP A 318 -17.62 -30.61 -5.06
CA TRP A 318 -16.23 -30.30 -4.70
C TRP A 318 -15.55 -31.47 -4.00
N MET A 319 -16.24 -32.19 -3.12
CA MET A 319 -15.71 -33.40 -2.47
C MET A 319 -15.46 -34.54 -3.46
N SER A 320 -16.17 -34.58 -4.59
CA SER A 320 -16.01 -35.60 -5.63
C SER A 320 -14.89 -35.32 -6.63
N LYS A 321 -14.48 -34.05 -6.77
CA LYS A 321 -13.36 -33.68 -7.63
C LYS A 321 -12.08 -34.16 -6.97
N GLY A 322 -11.14 -34.77 -7.69
CA GLY A 322 -9.87 -35.24 -7.11
C GLY A 322 -8.86 -34.14 -6.79
N GLU A 323 -9.27 -32.86 -6.83
CA GLU A 323 -8.42 -31.67 -6.75
C GLU A 323 -9.03 -30.61 -5.82
N GLU A 324 -8.20 -29.66 -5.37
CA GLU A 324 -8.67 -28.54 -4.55
C GLU A 324 -9.69 -27.70 -5.35
N THR A 325 -10.84 -27.42 -4.75
CA THR A 325 -11.77 -26.42 -5.29
C THR A 325 -11.83 -25.23 -4.34
N ARG A 326 -11.55 -24.03 -4.86
CA ARG A 326 -11.65 -22.78 -4.10
C ARG A 326 -12.69 -21.86 -4.73
N VAL A 327 -13.60 -21.34 -3.91
CA VAL A 327 -14.61 -20.37 -4.32
C VAL A 327 -14.70 -19.24 -3.31
N GLU A 328 -15.13 -18.08 -3.77
CA GLU A 328 -15.44 -16.96 -2.88
C GLU A 328 -16.93 -16.70 -2.90
N HIS A 329 -17.49 -16.49 -1.71
CA HIS A 329 -18.90 -16.25 -1.53
C HIS A 329 -19.13 -14.95 -0.78
N ARG A 330 -19.89 -14.05 -1.40
CA ARG A 330 -20.37 -12.83 -0.77
C ARG A 330 -21.72 -13.11 -0.10
N PHE A 331 -21.76 -12.91 1.21
CA PHE A 331 -22.96 -13.02 2.03
C PHE A 331 -23.77 -11.72 1.94
N ASP A 332 -25.06 -11.82 2.26
CA ASP A 332 -26.01 -10.71 2.09
C ASP A 332 -25.76 -9.57 3.10
N ASP A 333 -25.03 -9.84 4.18
CA ASP A 333 -24.57 -8.86 5.17
C ASP A 333 -23.23 -8.20 4.80
N GLY A 334 -22.68 -8.50 3.62
CA GLY A 334 -21.45 -7.91 3.09
C GLY A 334 -20.17 -8.69 3.38
N ARG A 335 -20.21 -9.77 4.19
CA ARG A 335 -19.03 -10.63 4.41
C ARG A 335 -18.63 -11.38 3.13
N ILE A 336 -17.33 -11.58 2.93
CA ILE A 336 -16.78 -12.34 1.80
C ILE A 336 -15.93 -13.47 2.38
N LEU A 337 -16.40 -14.71 2.22
CA LEU A 337 -15.65 -15.89 2.66
C LEU A 337 -15.03 -16.63 1.47
N SER A 338 -13.74 -16.92 1.56
CA SER A 338 -13.05 -17.87 0.68
C SER A 338 -13.20 -19.28 1.25
N ILE A 339 -13.79 -20.19 0.48
CA ILE A 339 -14.07 -21.56 0.87
C ILE A 339 -13.24 -22.47 -0.03
N ALA A 340 -12.30 -23.18 0.57
CA ALA A 340 -11.45 -24.17 -0.09
C ALA A 340 -11.85 -25.57 0.36
N CYS A 341 -12.18 -26.45 -0.57
CA CYS A 341 -12.44 -27.86 -0.33
C CYS A 341 -11.29 -28.69 -0.88
N GLN A 342 -10.59 -29.39 0.01
CA GLN A 342 -9.53 -30.34 -0.31
C GLN A 342 -10.03 -31.77 -0.04
N PRO A 343 -10.34 -32.55 -1.08
CA PRO A 343 -10.62 -33.97 -0.94
C PRO A 343 -9.39 -34.72 -0.41
N VAL A 344 -9.63 -35.71 0.45
CA VAL A 344 -8.63 -36.58 1.07
C VAL A 344 -9.15 -38.02 1.06
N ALA A 345 -8.27 -39.02 1.28
CA ALA A 345 -8.65 -40.44 1.19
C ALA A 345 -9.91 -40.80 2.01
N ASP A 346 -10.06 -40.20 3.20
CA ASP A 346 -11.19 -40.43 4.10
C ASP A 346 -12.22 -39.27 4.10
N GLY A 347 -12.51 -38.65 2.95
CA GLY A 347 -13.52 -37.61 2.79
C GLY A 347 -12.96 -36.27 2.30
N ALA A 348 -13.22 -35.15 2.99
CA ALA A 348 -12.69 -33.84 2.60
C ALA A 348 -12.40 -32.92 3.79
N VAL A 349 -11.49 -31.98 3.60
CA VAL A 349 -11.19 -30.88 4.52
C VAL A 349 -11.65 -29.58 3.85
N LEU A 350 -12.53 -28.84 4.51
CA LEU A 350 -12.94 -27.52 4.09
C LEU A 350 -12.28 -26.46 4.98
N THR A 351 -11.73 -25.45 4.34
CA THR A 351 -11.15 -24.27 4.98
C THR A 351 -11.96 -23.04 4.59
N TYR A 352 -12.36 -22.26 5.58
CA TYR A 352 -13.10 -21.01 5.44
C TYR A 352 -12.18 -19.88 5.89
N ASP A 353 -12.02 -18.87 5.04
CA ASP A 353 -11.21 -17.69 5.32
C ASP A 353 -12.03 -16.43 5.11
N ASP A 354 -11.98 -15.50 6.07
CA ASP A 354 -12.69 -14.23 5.96
C ASP A 354 -11.80 -13.22 5.24
N VAL A 355 -12.06 -13.05 3.95
CA VAL A 355 -11.29 -12.16 3.06
C VAL A 355 -12.00 -10.82 2.88
N THR A 356 -13.01 -10.49 3.69
CA THR A 356 -13.82 -9.27 3.55
C THR A 356 -12.94 -8.02 3.57
N ARG A 357 -12.05 -7.90 4.57
CA ARG A 357 -11.18 -6.74 4.73
C ARG A 357 -10.23 -6.59 3.54
N ASP A 358 -9.60 -7.67 3.13
CA ASP A 358 -8.60 -7.64 2.06
C ASP A 358 -9.24 -7.32 0.71
N ARG A 359 -10.46 -7.84 0.46
CA ARG A 359 -11.19 -7.54 -0.77
C ARG A 359 -11.74 -6.13 -0.82
N LEU A 360 -12.31 -5.63 0.27
CA LEU A 360 -12.75 -4.22 0.33
C LEU A 360 -11.55 -3.27 0.20
N ALA A 361 -10.44 -3.56 0.87
CA ALA A 361 -9.22 -2.79 0.74
C ALA A 361 -8.65 -2.83 -0.69
N GLN A 362 -8.69 -3.99 -1.36
CA GLN A 362 -8.23 -4.12 -2.74
C GLN A 362 -9.14 -3.34 -3.72
N GLU A 363 -10.46 -3.39 -3.52
CA GLU A 363 -11.43 -2.60 -4.29
C GLU A 363 -11.17 -1.09 -4.09
N GLU A 364 -10.96 -0.64 -2.85
CA GLU A 364 -10.65 0.75 -2.51
C GLU A 364 -9.30 1.21 -3.08
N ILE A 365 -8.24 0.40 -2.95
CA ILE A 365 -6.92 0.68 -3.56
C ILE A 365 -7.06 0.80 -5.07
N SER A 366 -7.83 -0.09 -5.71
CA SER A 366 -8.07 -0.01 -7.15
C SER A 366 -8.82 1.25 -7.55
N GLN A 367 -9.80 1.69 -6.75
CA GLN A 367 -10.50 2.95 -7.00
C GLN A 367 -9.57 4.15 -6.82
N LEU A 368 -8.79 4.21 -5.74
CA LEU A 368 -7.82 5.28 -5.49
C LEU A 368 -6.69 5.34 -6.53
N ALA A 369 -6.32 4.19 -7.10
CA ALA A 369 -5.30 4.13 -8.13
C ALA A 369 -5.71 4.81 -9.45
N TYR A 370 -7.02 4.82 -9.75
CA TYR A 370 -7.54 5.23 -11.07
C TYR A 370 -8.56 6.37 -11.04
N HIS A 371 -9.07 6.77 -9.88
CA HIS A 371 -10.06 7.83 -9.73
C HIS A 371 -9.57 8.97 -8.82
N ASP A 372 -10.03 10.18 -9.11
CA ASP A 372 -9.86 11.35 -8.27
C ASP A 372 -10.87 11.32 -7.11
N PRO A 373 -10.43 11.36 -5.85
CA PRO A 373 -11.32 11.17 -4.69
C PRO A 373 -12.31 12.32 -4.48
N LEU A 374 -12.02 13.52 -5.01
CA LEU A 374 -12.92 14.67 -4.88
C LEU A 374 -14.07 14.59 -5.90
N THR A 375 -13.74 14.50 -7.18
CA THR A 375 -14.71 14.60 -8.28
C THR A 375 -15.28 13.23 -8.71
N GLY A 376 -14.64 12.14 -8.31
CA GLY A 376 -14.94 10.78 -8.77
C GLY A 376 -14.62 10.53 -10.25
N LEU A 377 -14.04 11.51 -10.96
CA LEU A 377 -13.55 11.33 -12.32
C LEU A 377 -12.34 10.40 -12.34
N CYS A 378 -11.92 9.96 -13.53
CA CYS A 378 -10.62 9.30 -13.66
C CYS A 378 -9.50 10.26 -13.23
N ASN A 379 -8.42 9.73 -12.67
CA ASN A 379 -7.27 10.55 -12.30
C ASN A 379 -6.26 10.67 -13.45
N ARG A 380 -5.20 11.46 -13.23
CA ARG A 380 -4.10 11.64 -14.17
C ARG A 380 -3.45 10.32 -14.63
N ARG A 381 -3.35 9.33 -13.75
CA ARG A 381 -2.77 8.02 -14.09
C ARG A 381 -3.65 7.28 -15.10
N ALA A 382 -4.94 7.20 -14.83
CA ALA A 382 -5.92 6.58 -15.71
C ALA A 382 -5.96 7.25 -17.10
N LEU A 383 -5.86 8.58 -17.15
CA LEU A 383 -5.75 9.33 -18.41
C LEU A 383 -4.52 8.93 -19.21
N ASN A 384 -3.34 8.88 -18.59
CA ASN A 384 -2.11 8.51 -19.28
C ASN A 384 -2.16 7.07 -19.81
N GLU A 385 -2.65 6.12 -19.01
CA GLU A 385 -2.82 4.72 -19.43
C GLU A 385 -3.81 4.62 -20.60
N ARG A 386 -4.89 5.40 -20.59
CA ARG A 386 -5.85 5.43 -21.68
C ARG A 386 -5.27 6.04 -22.96
N MET A 387 -4.54 7.15 -22.86
CA MET A 387 -3.86 7.77 -24.01
C MET A 387 -2.82 6.84 -24.63
N LEU A 388 -2.08 6.08 -23.81
CA LEU A 388 -1.13 5.07 -24.27
C LEU A 388 -1.84 3.95 -25.05
N ALA A 389 -2.98 3.47 -24.55
CA ALA A 389 -3.79 2.45 -25.21
C ALA A 389 -4.34 2.97 -26.57
N ASP A 390 -4.98 4.14 -26.59
CA ASP A 390 -5.53 4.72 -27.81
C ASP A 390 -4.43 5.01 -28.86
N HIS A 391 -3.22 5.39 -28.43
CA HIS A 391 -2.07 5.58 -29.31
C HIS A 391 -1.56 4.27 -29.91
N HIS A 392 -1.45 3.21 -29.09
CA HIS A 392 -1.03 1.89 -29.55
C HIS A 392 -2.02 1.28 -30.56
N ASP A 393 -3.32 1.48 -30.31
CA ASP A 393 -4.39 0.91 -31.14
C ASP A 393 -4.71 1.76 -32.38
N ALA A 394 -3.96 2.85 -32.62
CA ALA A 394 -4.21 3.83 -33.67
C ALA A 394 -5.67 4.32 -33.70
N ALA A 395 -6.27 4.46 -32.52
CA ALA A 395 -7.65 4.88 -32.36
C ALA A 395 -7.78 6.37 -32.71
N ARG A 396 -8.79 6.73 -33.51
CA ARG A 396 -9.10 8.14 -33.77
C ARG A 396 -9.61 8.77 -32.49
N SER A 397 -8.75 9.52 -31.81
CA SER A 397 -9.05 10.19 -30.55
C SER A 397 -8.56 11.63 -30.56
N THR A 398 -9.29 12.50 -29.89
CA THR A 398 -8.92 13.91 -29.70
C THR A 398 -8.89 14.21 -28.21
N LEU A 399 -7.82 14.85 -27.74
CA LEU A 399 -7.66 15.33 -26.38
C LEU A 399 -8.17 16.77 -26.28
N LEU A 400 -9.05 17.02 -25.30
CA LEU A 400 -9.46 18.35 -24.87
C LEU A 400 -8.87 18.57 -23.47
N LEU A 401 -7.93 19.50 -23.34
CA LEU A 401 -7.39 19.93 -22.06
C LEU A 401 -8.12 21.21 -21.62
N ILE A 402 -8.71 21.20 -20.44
CA ILE A 402 -9.61 22.23 -19.92
C ILE A 402 -8.99 22.82 -18.67
N ASP A 403 -9.01 24.14 -18.56
CA ASP A 403 -8.63 24.89 -17.36
C ASP A 403 -9.78 25.80 -16.94
N LEU A 404 -10.12 25.81 -15.65
CA LEU A 404 -11.15 26.69 -15.13
C LEU A 404 -10.59 28.10 -14.89
N ASP A 405 -11.12 29.06 -15.64
CA ASP A 405 -10.59 30.41 -15.66
C ASP A 405 -10.74 31.09 -14.30
N ARG A 406 -9.65 31.62 -13.77
CA ARG A 406 -9.61 32.34 -12.48
C ARG A 406 -10.14 31.50 -11.30
N PHE A 407 -10.05 30.16 -11.33
CA PHE A 407 -10.48 29.31 -10.21
C PHE A 407 -9.82 29.68 -8.87
N LYS A 408 -8.56 30.12 -8.90
CA LYS A 408 -7.87 30.65 -7.71
C LYS A 408 -8.63 31.81 -7.05
N PHE A 409 -9.22 32.71 -7.82
CA PHE A 409 -10.01 33.82 -7.27
C PHE A 409 -11.24 33.31 -6.51
N VAL A 410 -11.87 32.22 -6.97
CA VAL A 410 -12.98 31.58 -6.24
C VAL A 410 -12.49 31.04 -4.89
N ASN A 411 -11.34 30.35 -4.86
CA ASN A 411 -10.76 29.87 -3.61
C ASN A 411 -10.38 31.01 -2.66
N ASP A 412 -9.76 32.07 -3.18
CA ASP A 412 -9.30 33.20 -2.38
C ASP A 412 -10.48 34.03 -1.84
N THR A 413 -11.61 34.07 -2.56
CA THR A 413 -12.81 34.85 -2.19
C THR A 413 -13.78 34.07 -1.30
N PHE A 414 -14.05 32.79 -1.62
CA PHE A 414 -15.10 32.00 -0.98
C PHE A 414 -14.56 30.80 -0.18
N GLY A 415 -13.25 30.55 -0.22
CA GLY A 415 -12.57 29.46 0.49
C GLY A 415 -12.53 28.15 -0.30
N HIS A 416 -11.55 27.30 0.06
CA HIS A 416 -11.30 26.02 -0.61
C HIS A 416 -12.50 25.06 -0.63
N ALA A 417 -13.34 25.06 0.42
CA ALA A 417 -14.52 24.20 0.47
C ALA A 417 -15.53 24.51 -0.66
N VAL A 418 -15.71 25.80 -0.99
CA VAL A 418 -16.58 26.22 -2.10
C VAL A 418 -15.93 25.88 -3.45
N GLY A 419 -14.60 26.02 -3.55
CA GLY A 419 -13.85 25.57 -4.72
C GLY A 419 -13.98 24.07 -4.98
N ASP A 420 -13.91 23.25 -3.93
CA ASP A 420 -14.08 21.80 -4.02
C ASP A 420 -15.49 21.43 -4.48
N GLN A 421 -16.53 22.08 -3.92
CA GLN A 421 -17.92 21.91 -4.38
C GLN A 421 -18.08 22.32 -5.85
N LEU A 422 -17.43 23.41 -6.27
CA LEU A 422 -17.45 23.87 -7.65
C LEU A 422 -16.83 22.82 -8.58
N LEU A 423 -15.69 22.22 -8.21
CA LEU A 423 -15.06 21.16 -9.01
C LEU A 423 -15.96 19.94 -9.17
N VAL A 424 -16.67 19.53 -8.11
CA VAL A 424 -17.65 18.43 -8.17
C VAL A 424 -18.82 18.79 -9.10
N ALA A 425 -19.31 20.02 -9.03
CA ALA A 425 -20.40 20.50 -9.88
C ALA A 425 -19.99 20.61 -11.36
N VAL A 426 -18.77 21.09 -11.63
CA VAL A 426 -18.16 21.13 -12.97
C VAL A 426 -18.02 19.71 -13.52
N ALA A 427 -17.48 18.77 -12.74
CA ALA A 427 -17.34 17.37 -13.15
C ALA A 427 -18.70 16.74 -13.51
N THR A 428 -19.74 17.03 -12.74
CA THR A 428 -21.11 16.57 -12.99
C THR A 428 -21.65 17.15 -14.30
N ARG A 429 -21.45 18.45 -14.53
CA ARG A 429 -21.88 19.13 -15.75
C ARG A 429 -21.14 18.60 -16.98
N LEU A 430 -19.84 18.38 -16.88
CA LEU A 430 -19.04 17.77 -17.95
C LEU A 430 -19.56 16.38 -18.33
N ARG A 431 -19.84 15.51 -17.36
CA ARG A 431 -20.44 14.18 -17.61
C ARG A 431 -21.75 14.29 -18.38
N ALA A 432 -22.61 15.23 -18.02
CA ALA A 432 -23.89 15.45 -18.70
C ALA A 432 -23.71 15.94 -20.16
N VAL A 433 -22.73 16.80 -20.42
CA VAL A 433 -22.46 17.34 -21.77
C VAL A 433 -21.82 16.30 -22.69
N ILE A 434 -20.99 15.42 -22.15
CA ILE A 434 -20.19 14.46 -22.93
C ILE A 434 -20.95 13.15 -23.19
N GLY A 435 -21.76 12.70 -22.22
CA GLY A 435 -22.46 11.42 -22.31
C GLY A 435 -21.53 10.21 -22.10
N THR A 436 -21.88 9.07 -22.69
CA THR A 436 -21.17 7.79 -22.51
C THR A 436 -19.88 7.65 -23.31
N ASP A 437 -19.65 8.53 -24.28
CA ASP A 437 -18.64 8.32 -25.34
C ASP A 437 -17.31 9.02 -25.07
N GLY A 438 -17.13 9.70 -23.93
CA GLY A 438 -15.89 10.41 -23.60
C GLY A 438 -15.27 9.94 -22.29
N PHE A 439 -13.96 9.79 -22.29
CA PHE A 439 -13.17 9.50 -21.11
C PHE A 439 -12.81 10.82 -20.42
N ILE A 440 -13.31 11.05 -19.21
CA ILE A 440 -13.13 12.30 -18.47
C ILE A 440 -12.22 12.07 -17.29
N ALA A 441 -11.17 12.87 -17.17
CA ALA A 441 -10.23 12.82 -16.07
C ALA A 441 -9.98 14.20 -15.45
N ARG A 442 -9.64 14.22 -14.16
CA ARG A 442 -9.04 15.39 -13.53
C ARG A 442 -7.53 15.25 -13.62
N HIS A 443 -6.88 16.19 -14.31
CA HIS A 443 -5.42 16.18 -14.50
C HIS A 443 -4.69 16.65 -13.22
N GLY A 444 -5.23 17.67 -12.57
CA GLY A 444 -4.76 18.20 -11.29
C GLY A 444 -5.33 19.60 -11.03
N GLY A 445 -5.47 20.01 -9.77
CA GLY A 445 -5.98 21.35 -9.45
C GLY A 445 -7.33 21.65 -10.10
N ASP A 446 -7.36 22.68 -10.94
CA ASP A 446 -8.43 23.17 -11.80
C ASP A 446 -8.38 22.67 -13.25
N GLU A 447 -7.44 21.78 -13.57
CA GLU A 447 -7.26 21.20 -14.89
C GLU A 447 -8.01 19.87 -15.05
N LEU A 448 -8.83 19.79 -16.10
CA LEU A 448 -9.60 18.63 -16.50
C LEU A 448 -9.20 18.21 -17.91
N ALA A 449 -9.36 16.94 -18.24
CA ALA A 449 -9.05 16.41 -19.56
C ALA A 449 -10.17 15.50 -20.05
N ILE A 450 -10.45 15.58 -21.35
CA ILE A 450 -11.40 14.69 -22.02
C ILE A 450 -10.69 14.06 -23.21
N LEU A 451 -10.70 12.73 -23.26
CA LEU A 451 -10.32 11.99 -24.45
C LEU A 451 -11.59 11.47 -25.12
N THR A 452 -11.83 11.89 -26.36
CA THR A 452 -13.04 11.56 -27.11
C THR A 452 -12.69 10.88 -28.44
N PRO A 453 -13.45 9.87 -28.91
CA PRO A 453 -13.20 9.19 -30.18
C PRO A 453 -13.64 10.02 -31.40
N ARG A 454 -13.78 11.34 -31.24
CA ARG A 454 -14.22 12.28 -32.28
C ARG A 454 -13.03 12.81 -33.06
N ASP A 455 -13.25 13.18 -34.32
CA ASP A 455 -12.29 13.92 -35.12
C ASP A 455 -12.11 15.36 -34.61
N ALA A 456 -11.04 16.04 -35.03
CA ALA A 456 -10.69 17.39 -34.57
C ALA A 456 -11.82 18.42 -34.73
N GLY A 457 -12.59 18.38 -35.82
CA GLY A 457 -13.69 19.33 -36.07
C GLY A 457 -14.89 19.08 -35.16
N SER A 458 -15.29 17.82 -35.03
CA SER A 458 -16.36 17.40 -34.10
C SER A 458 -15.96 17.63 -32.64
N ALA A 459 -14.69 17.40 -32.29
CA ALA A 459 -14.15 17.66 -30.96
C ALA A 459 -14.09 19.15 -30.63
N LYS A 460 -13.76 20.01 -31.61
CA LYS A 460 -13.83 21.47 -31.44
C LYS A 460 -15.24 21.95 -31.18
N THR A 461 -16.23 21.42 -31.91
CA THR A 461 -17.65 21.75 -31.68
C THR A 461 -18.10 21.32 -30.28
N LEU A 462 -17.63 20.15 -29.80
CA LEU A 462 -17.86 19.72 -28.41
C LEU A 462 -17.19 20.66 -27.41
N ALA A 463 -15.95 21.11 -27.67
CA ALA A 463 -15.23 22.03 -26.81
C ALA A 463 -15.96 23.38 -26.69
N ASP A 464 -16.45 23.95 -27.80
CA ASP A 464 -17.22 25.20 -27.78
C ASP A 464 -18.52 25.08 -26.99
N ARG A 465 -19.18 23.91 -27.08
CA ARG A 465 -20.34 23.62 -26.25
C ARG A 465 -19.97 23.49 -24.76
N ILE A 466 -18.83 22.88 -24.44
CA ILE A 466 -18.35 22.77 -23.05
C ILE A 466 -18.10 24.15 -22.46
N VAL A 467 -17.45 25.05 -23.20
CA VAL A 467 -17.23 26.45 -22.77
C VAL A 467 -18.56 27.12 -22.40
N ALA A 468 -19.54 27.08 -23.31
CA ALA A 468 -20.86 27.69 -23.08
C ALA A 468 -21.64 27.05 -21.91
N GLU A 469 -21.48 25.75 -21.68
CA GLU A 469 -22.13 25.05 -20.56
C GLU A 469 -21.44 25.34 -19.22
N ILE A 470 -20.11 25.43 -19.19
CA ILE A 470 -19.37 25.75 -17.97
C ILE A 470 -19.67 27.17 -17.50
N GLU A 471 -19.83 28.13 -18.42
CA GLU A 471 -20.13 29.54 -18.11
C GLU A 471 -21.48 29.76 -17.39
N LYS A 472 -22.40 28.78 -17.44
CA LYS A 472 -23.69 28.90 -16.73
C LYS A 472 -23.49 28.96 -15.20
N PRO A 473 -24.32 29.73 -14.46
CA PRO A 473 -24.18 29.84 -13.01
C PRO A 473 -24.24 28.49 -12.27
N TYR A 474 -23.46 28.36 -11.20
CA TYR A 474 -23.48 27.23 -10.26
C TYR A 474 -24.12 27.68 -8.96
N ALA A 475 -25.25 27.07 -8.60
CA ALA A 475 -25.85 27.25 -7.29
C ALA A 475 -25.14 26.32 -6.28
N LEU A 476 -24.19 26.88 -5.54
CA LEU A 476 -23.52 26.25 -4.42
C LEU A 476 -24.21 26.72 -3.13
N GLU A 477 -24.27 25.88 -2.09
CA GLU A 477 -25.20 26.01 -0.95
C GLU A 477 -25.56 27.45 -0.53
N SER A 478 -24.56 28.33 -0.33
CA SER A 478 -24.74 29.72 0.12
C SER A 478 -24.38 30.79 -0.92
N VAL A 479 -23.87 30.44 -2.10
CA VAL A 479 -23.36 31.40 -3.10
C VAL A 479 -23.62 30.93 -4.53
N THR A 480 -23.90 31.87 -5.43
CA THR A 480 -23.93 31.59 -6.88
C THR A 480 -22.58 31.98 -7.47
N VAL A 481 -21.90 31.02 -8.10
CA VAL A 481 -20.59 31.24 -8.73
C VAL A 481 -20.74 31.11 -10.25
N VAL A 482 -20.14 32.03 -10.99
CA VAL A 482 -19.98 31.95 -12.45
C VAL A 482 -18.49 31.79 -12.72
N ILE A 483 -18.12 30.79 -13.49
CA ILE A 483 -16.73 30.51 -13.86
C ILE A 483 -16.66 30.15 -15.35
N GLY A 484 -15.66 30.68 -16.04
CA GLY A 484 -15.36 30.32 -17.42
C GLY A 484 -14.41 29.13 -17.51
N CYS A 485 -14.18 28.63 -18.72
CA CYS A 485 -13.05 27.75 -18.96
C CYS A 485 -12.37 28.06 -20.30
N SER A 486 -11.07 27.78 -20.32
CA SER A 486 -10.27 27.78 -21.54
C SER A 486 -9.98 26.33 -21.94
N ILE A 487 -10.02 26.01 -23.24
CA ILE A 487 -9.84 24.64 -23.74
C ILE A 487 -8.80 24.58 -24.87
N GLY A 488 -7.81 23.71 -24.73
CA GLY A 488 -6.90 23.30 -25.79
C GLY A 488 -7.34 21.98 -26.42
N VAL A 489 -7.44 21.91 -27.75
CA VAL A 489 -7.89 20.73 -28.49
C VAL A 489 -6.76 20.22 -29.38
N CYS A 490 -6.36 18.95 -29.23
CA CYS A 490 -5.35 18.33 -30.08
C CYS A 490 -5.77 16.92 -30.51
N SER A 491 -5.70 16.62 -31.81
CA SER A 491 -5.94 15.28 -32.33
C SER A 491 -4.74 14.38 -32.07
N LEU A 492 -4.98 13.08 -31.86
CA LEU A 492 -3.92 12.09 -31.81
C LEU A 492 -3.16 12.02 -33.14
N ASP A 493 -3.85 12.23 -34.27
CA ASP A 493 -3.26 12.29 -35.63
C ASP A 493 -2.20 13.41 -35.75
N ASP A 494 -2.35 14.47 -34.94
CA ASP A 494 -1.42 15.59 -34.87
C ASP A 494 -0.34 15.37 -33.81
N SER A 495 -0.06 14.14 -33.38
CA SER A 495 0.92 13.84 -32.33
C SER A 495 1.70 12.56 -32.61
N THR A 496 2.94 12.50 -32.12
CA THR A 496 3.84 11.34 -32.28
C THR A 496 3.91 10.45 -31.04
N SER A 497 3.38 10.91 -29.91
CA SER A 497 3.35 10.19 -28.64
C SER A 497 2.30 10.79 -27.70
N PRO A 498 1.85 10.09 -26.65
CA PRO A 498 0.97 10.66 -25.63
C PRO A 498 1.52 11.92 -24.95
N SER A 499 2.83 12.00 -24.74
CA SER A 499 3.49 13.20 -24.21
C SER A 499 3.43 14.39 -25.18
N ASP A 500 3.63 14.14 -26.47
CA ASP A 500 3.52 15.16 -27.52
C ASP A 500 2.06 15.63 -27.67
N LEU A 501 1.09 14.72 -27.59
CA LEU A 501 -0.35 15.05 -27.58
C LEU A 501 -0.70 16.00 -26.43
N MET A 502 -0.24 15.69 -25.21
CA MET A 502 -0.46 16.53 -24.04
C MET A 502 0.20 17.90 -24.20
N GLN A 503 1.45 17.94 -24.67
CA GLN A 503 2.18 19.20 -24.88
C GLN A 503 1.49 20.10 -25.92
N ARG A 504 1.02 19.53 -27.03
CA ARG A 504 0.32 20.29 -28.08
C ARG A 504 -1.05 20.79 -27.61
N ALA A 505 -1.78 19.99 -26.84
CA ALA A 505 -3.02 20.42 -26.20
C ALA A 505 -2.80 21.56 -25.20
N ASP A 506 -1.72 21.50 -24.41
CA ASP A 506 -1.33 22.57 -23.47
C ASP A 506 -0.97 23.88 -24.20
N ILE A 507 -0.26 23.79 -25.33
CA ILE A 507 0.03 24.95 -26.19
C ILE A 507 -1.25 25.59 -26.74
N ALA A 508 -2.21 24.77 -27.17
CA ALA A 508 -3.50 25.25 -27.62
C ALA A 508 -4.32 25.89 -26.47
N LEU A 509 -4.25 25.32 -25.27
CA LEU A 509 -4.88 25.86 -24.07
C LEU A 509 -4.26 27.21 -23.65
N TYR A 510 -2.94 27.33 -23.69
CA TYR A 510 -2.24 28.58 -23.43
C TYR A 510 -2.67 29.68 -24.41
N GLU A 511 -2.75 29.36 -25.70
CA GLU A 511 -3.25 30.29 -26.71
C GLU A 511 -4.70 30.70 -26.43
N ALA A 512 -5.53 29.77 -25.91
CA ALA A 512 -6.91 30.07 -25.54
C ALA A 512 -6.98 31.09 -24.40
N LYS A 513 -6.14 30.92 -23.37
CA LYS A 513 -6.03 31.86 -22.26
C LYS A 513 -5.54 33.24 -22.72
N ARG A 514 -4.64 33.28 -23.70
CA ARG A 514 -4.09 34.52 -24.25
C ARG A 514 -5.11 35.32 -25.07
N ARG A 515 -5.96 34.66 -25.85
CA ARG A 515 -6.97 35.33 -26.70
C ARG A 515 -8.18 35.87 -25.95
N GLY A 516 -8.13 35.91 -24.62
CA GLY A 516 -9.19 36.46 -23.78
C GLY A 516 -9.84 35.46 -22.82
N ARG A 517 -9.38 34.19 -22.79
CA ARG A 517 -10.02 33.09 -22.02
C ARG A 517 -11.44 32.80 -22.51
N GLY A 518 -12.13 31.83 -21.88
CA GLY A 518 -13.54 31.53 -22.22
C GLY A 518 -13.74 31.04 -23.65
N LEU A 519 -12.75 30.35 -24.23
CA LEU A 519 -12.80 29.86 -25.61
C LEU A 519 -11.99 28.57 -25.79
N ALA A 520 -12.31 27.83 -26.85
CA ALA A 520 -11.55 26.64 -27.23
C ALA A 520 -10.67 26.93 -28.46
N ILE A 521 -9.43 26.43 -28.46
CA ILE A 521 -8.50 26.53 -29.60
C ILE A 521 -8.01 25.14 -29.98
N SER A 522 -8.03 24.86 -31.28
CA SER A 522 -7.39 23.67 -31.83
C SER A 522 -5.93 23.94 -32.09
N TYR A 523 -5.07 22.99 -31.72
CA TYR A 523 -3.67 23.01 -32.09
C TYR A 523 -3.53 23.08 -33.62
N GLN A 524 -2.65 23.95 -34.09
CA GLN A 524 -2.29 24.08 -35.49
C GLN A 524 -0.76 24.01 -35.61
N PRO A 525 -0.23 23.35 -36.68
CA PRO A 525 1.19 23.45 -36.99
C PRO A 525 1.64 24.92 -37.08
N GLY A 526 2.78 25.26 -36.47
CA GLY A 526 3.25 26.65 -36.36
C GLY A 526 3.01 27.29 -34.99
N MET A 527 2.15 26.72 -34.14
CA MET A 527 1.89 27.29 -32.80
C MET A 527 3.09 27.20 -31.85
N ILE A 528 3.87 26.12 -31.92
CA ILE A 528 5.09 25.95 -31.12
C ILE A 528 6.10 27.04 -31.51
N GLU A 529 6.30 27.21 -32.81
CA GLU A 529 7.20 28.21 -33.39
C GLU A 529 6.76 29.63 -33.02
N ALA A 530 5.45 29.91 -33.09
CA ALA A 530 4.91 31.22 -32.70
C ALA A 530 5.13 31.54 -31.21
N ILE A 531 5.02 30.55 -30.32
CA ILE A 531 5.34 30.73 -28.89
C ILE A 531 6.84 31.00 -28.69
N ALA A 532 7.70 30.23 -29.37
CA ALA A 532 9.14 30.43 -29.29
C ALA A 532 9.56 31.81 -29.82
N GLU A 533 9.04 32.22 -30.98
CA GLU A 533 9.26 33.55 -31.55
C GLU A 533 8.80 34.68 -30.63
N ARG A 534 7.65 34.51 -29.97
CA ARG A 534 7.16 35.48 -28.99
C ARG A 534 8.09 35.58 -27.78
N GLY A 535 8.61 34.45 -27.28
CA GLY A 535 9.61 34.45 -26.21
C GLY A 535 10.91 35.15 -26.60
N HIS A 536 11.33 35.04 -27.86
CA HIS A 536 12.44 35.84 -28.40
C HIS A 536 12.11 37.33 -28.43
N LEU A 537 10.94 37.70 -28.96
CA LEU A 537 10.50 39.09 -29.02
C LEU A 537 10.39 39.72 -27.62
N GLU A 538 9.99 38.95 -26.61
CA GLU A 538 9.91 39.39 -25.22
C GLU A 538 11.29 39.78 -24.68
N ASN A 539 12.28 38.91 -24.90
CA ASN A 539 13.64 39.18 -24.49
C ASN A 539 14.23 40.39 -25.22
N ASP A 540 13.94 40.53 -26.52
CA ASP A 540 14.39 41.68 -27.32
C ASP A 540 13.75 42.98 -26.81
N LEU A 541 12.46 42.96 -26.44
CA LEU A 541 11.74 44.13 -25.91
C LEU A 541 12.36 44.67 -24.61
N ARG A 542 12.88 43.80 -23.73
CA ARG A 542 13.59 44.23 -22.51
C ARG A 542 14.81 45.12 -22.80
N GLY A 543 15.50 44.85 -23.91
CA GLY A 543 16.65 45.63 -24.36
C GLY A 543 16.30 46.81 -25.27
N ALA A 544 15.12 46.80 -25.91
CA ALA A 544 14.74 47.74 -26.95
C ALA A 544 14.82 49.21 -26.52
N LEU A 545 14.43 49.50 -25.27
CA LEU A 545 14.49 50.86 -24.72
C LEU A 545 15.93 51.34 -24.55
N ALA A 546 16.79 50.54 -23.91
CA ALA A 546 18.20 50.87 -23.67
C ALA A 546 19.01 50.96 -24.98
N GLN A 547 18.58 50.24 -26.01
CA GLN A 547 19.22 50.19 -27.32
C GLN A 547 18.68 51.24 -28.30
N GLY A 548 17.76 52.11 -27.88
CA GLY A 548 17.24 53.20 -28.72
C GLY A 548 16.40 52.73 -29.91
N GLN A 549 15.77 51.56 -29.80
CA GLN A 549 14.98 50.96 -30.88
C GLN A 549 13.54 51.49 -30.93
N LEU A 550 13.07 52.07 -29.83
CA LEU A 550 11.76 52.68 -29.71
C LEU A 550 11.82 54.17 -30.09
N HIS A 551 10.82 54.65 -30.83
CA HIS A 551 10.66 56.06 -31.18
C HIS A 551 9.19 56.44 -31.23
N LEU A 552 8.90 57.74 -31.15
CA LEU A 552 7.54 58.27 -31.26
C LEU A 552 7.29 58.82 -32.66
N VAL A 553 6.06 58.65 -33.12
CA VAL A 553 5.48 59.38 -34.25
C VAL A 553 4.19 60.04 -33.76
N TYR A 554 3.77 61.11 -34.41
CA TYR A 554 2.64 61.91 -33.96
C TYR A 554 1.57 61.96 -35.04
N GLN A 555 0.31 61.76 -34.64
CA GLN A 555 -0.83 61.87 -35.53
C GLN A 555 -1.66 63.12 -35.19
N PRO A 556 -1.95 64.01 -36.16
CA PRO A 556 -2.67 65.24 -35.89
C PRO A 556 -4.17 65.01 -35.70
N ILE A 557 -4.73 65.77 -34.76
CA ILE A 557 -6.16 65.84 -34.44
C ILE A 557 -6.67 67.23 -34.82
N MET A 558 -7.69 67.28 -35.67
CA MET A 558 -8.27 68.52 -36.19
C MET A 558 -9.60 68.85 -35.49
N SER A 559 -9.77 70.10 -35.06
CA SER A 559 -11.05 70.59 -34.60
C SER A 559 -11.97 70.88 -35.78
N LEU A 560 -13.21 70.35 -35.75
CA LEU A 560 -14.20 70.58 -36.80
C LEU A 560 -14.81 71.99 -36.78
N ALA A 561 -14.68 72.71 -35.66
CA ALA A 561 -15.17 74.08 -35.53
C ALA A 561 -14.23 75.11 -36.18
N SER A 562 -12.91 74.89 -36.08
CA SER A 562 -11.89 75.82 -36.58
C SER A 562 -11.14 75.34 -37.83
N ASP A 563 -11.30 74.06 -38.21
CA ASP A 563 -10.52 73.38 -39.25
C ASP A 563 -8.99 73.52 -39.05
N ARG A 564 -8.56 73.58 -37.78
CA ARG A 564 -7.15 73.66 -37.36
C ARG A 564 -6.74 72.44 -36.55
N ILE A 565 -5.46 72.10 -36.62
CA ILE A 565 -4.84 71.07 -35.78
C ILE A 565 -4.72 71.61 -34.36
N VAL A 566 -5.43 70.98 -33.43
CA VAL A 566 -5.51 71.37 -32.01
C VAL A 566 -4.75 70.43 -31.08
N SER A 567 -4.49 69.20 -31.51
CA SER A 567 -3.75 68.22 -30.72
C SER A 567 -3.00 67.24 -31.62
N CYS A 568 -2.01 66.55 -31.07
CA CYS A 568 -1.39 65.39 -31.69
C CYS A 568 -1.34 64.22 -30.71
N GLU A 569 -1.68 63.03 -31.18
CA GLU A 569 -1.53 61.77 -30.44
C GLU A 569 -0.12 61.22 -30.62
N ALA A 570 0.54 60.86 -29.52
CA ALA A 570 1.84 60.21 -29.53
C ALA A 570 1.69 58.69 -29.69
N LEU A 571 2.26 58.17 -30.77
CA LEU A 571 2.19 56.77 -31.14
C LEU A 571 3.59 56.16 -31.14
N ILE A 572 3.79 55.14 -30.32
CA ILE A 572 5.08 54.45 -30.22
C ILE A 572 5.33 53.53 -31.43
N ARG A 573 6.58 53.45 -31.87
CA ARG A 573 7.05 52.57 -32.95
C ARG A 573 8.31 51.85 -32.52
N TRP A 574 8.40 50.55 -32.82
CA TRP A 574 9.58 49.75 -32.54
C TRP A 574 10.26 49.34 -33.84
N ASN A 575 11.50 49.80 -34.03
CA ASN A 575 12.34 49.40 -35.14
C ASN A 575 13.35 48.33 -34.69
N HIS A 576 12.99 47.06 -34.91
CA HIS A 576 13.78 45.92 -34.51
C HIS A 576 14.92 45.64 -35.52
N PRO A 577 16.16 45.35 -35.08
CA PRO A 577 17.32 45.21 -35.97
C PRO A 577 17.19 44.11 -37.02
N HIS A 578 16.46 43.03 -36.71
CA HIS A 578 16.29 41.89 -37.63
C HIS A 578 14.89 41.81 -38.25
N ARG A 579 13.86 42.35 -37.58
CA ARG A 579 12.44 42.23 -38.00
C ARG A 579 11.95 43.49 -38.73
N GLY A 580 12.69 44.60 -38.65
CA GLY A 580 12.22 45.89 -39.14
C GLY A 580 11.16 46.47 -38.21
N LEU A 581 10.13 47.11 -38.77
CA LEU A 581 9.08 47.77 -37.99
C LEU A 581 8.14 46.72 -37.37
N VAL A 582 8.13 46.62 -36.03
CA VAL A 582 7.23 45.75 -35.27
C VAL A 582 5.99 46.54 -34.89
N SER A 583 4.80 45.95 -35.11
CA SER A 583 3.52 46.63 -34.84
C SER A 583 3.30 46.80 -33.32
N PRO A 584 2.77 47.96 -32.85
CA PRO A 584 2.30 48.11 -31.48
C PRO A 584 1.35 47.00 -31.02
N ASP A 585 0.48 46.52 -31.90
CA ASP A 585 -0.46 45.42 -31.61
C ASP A 585 0.26 44.10 -31.27
N GLU A 586 1.53 43.94 -31.65
CA GLU A 586 2.35 42.76 -31.39
C GLU A 586 3.10 42.87 -30.05
N PHE A 587 3.70 44.05 -29.76
CA PHE A 587 4.60 44.19 -28.60
C PHE A 587 3.96 44.87 -27.38
N ILE A 588 2.88 45.64 -27.52
CA ILE A 588 2.20 46.27 -26.38
C ILE A 588 1.55 45.22 -25.47
N PRO A 589 0.78 44.23 -25.99
CA PRO A 589 0.24 43.17 -25.13
C PRO A 589 1.35 42.39 -24.40
N LEU A 590 2.47 42.16 -25.10
CA LEU A 590 3.64 41.50 -24.51
C LEU A 590 4.25 42.35 -23.37
N ALA A 591 4.33 43.67 -23.57
CA ALA A 591 4.80 44.61 -22.56
C ALA A 591 3.89 44.68 -21.33
N GLU A 592 2.57 44.53 -21.52
CA GLU A 592 1.59 44.51 -20.44
C GLU A 592 1.71 43.22 -19.62
N GLU A 593 1.77 42.06 -20.29
CA GLU A 593 1.87 40.74 -19.67
C GLU A 593 3.10 40.60 -18.76
N ASN A 594 4.23 41.20 -19.15
CA ASN A 594 5.50 41.13 -18.40
C ASN A 594 5.83 42.39 -17.60
N GLY A 595 4.94 43.39 -17.59
CA GLY A 595 5.11 44.65 -16.88
C GLY A 595 6.11 45.64 -17.48
N LEU A 596 6.72 45.35 -18.65
CA LEU A 596 7.60 46.30 -19.36
C LEU A 596 6.85 47.54 -19.87
N ILE A 597 5.52 47.50 -19.92
CA ILE A 597 4.71 48.66 -20.31
C ILE A 597 4.88 49.83 -19.33
N VAL A 598 5.22 49.57 -18.06
CA VAL A 598 5.46 50.63 -17.06
C VAL A 598 6.71 51.46 -17.37
N PRO A 599 7.92 50.86 -17.54
CA PRO A 599 9.10 51.62 -17.94
C PRO A 599 9.00 52.18 -19.37
N ILE A 600 8.37 51.47 -20.32
CA ILE A 600 8.13 52.01 -21.67
C ILE A 600 7.24 53.25 -21.59
N GLY A 601 6.12 53.17 -20.87
CA GLY A 601 5.19 54.28 -20.70
C GLY A 601 5.79 55.49 -20.02
N ARG A 602 6.67 55.29 -19.03
CA ARG A 602 7.47 56.38 -18.44
C ARG A 602 8.30 57.09 -19.51
N TRP A 603 9.03 56.33 -20.32
CA TRP A 603 9.84 56.91 -21.40
C TRP A 603 8.97 57.60 -22.46
N VAL A 604 7.82 57.04 -22.83
CA VAL A 604 6.87 57.67 -23.75
C VAL A 604 6.43 59.04 -23.21
N LEU A 605 6.02 59.12 -21.95
CA LEU A 605 5.62 60.38 -21.31
C LEU A 605 6.78 61.40 -21.32
N GLU A 606 7.98 60.99 -20.91
CA GLU A 606 9.16 61.87 -20.87
C GLU A 606 9.58 62.36 -22.26
N GLN A 607 9.52 61.54 -23.31
CA GLN A 607 9.85 61.97 -24.67
C GLN A 607 8.74 62.83 -25.26
N ALA A 608 7.49 62.39 -25.15
CA ALA A 608 6.35 63.08 -25.72
C ALA A 608 6.21 64.48 -25.13
N CYS A 609 6.28 64.64 -23.80
CA CYS A 609 6.18 65.94 -23.15
C CYS A 609 7.33 66.88 -23.54
N ARG A 610 8.56 66.34 -23.66
CA ARG A 610 9.74 67.11 -24.10
C ARG A 610 9.59 67.64 -25.52
N GLU A 611 9.10 66.81 -26.44
CA GLU A 611 8.85 67.26 -27.82
C GLU A 611 7.69 68.27 -27.86
N ALA A 612 6.60 68.02 -27.13
CA ALA A 612 5.42 68.88 -27.11
C ALA A 612 5.66 70.25 -26.48
N ALA A 613 6.63 70.37 -25.56
CA ALA A 613 7.03 71.64 -24.96
C ALA A 613 7.50 72.66 -26.03
N ASN A 614 8.05 72.18 -27.14
CA ASN A 614 8.52 73.02 -28.26
C ASN A 614 7.41 73.34 -29.29
N TRP A 615 6.21 72.79 -29.13
CA TRP A 615 5.09 73.08 -30.04
C TRP A 615 4.42 74.42 -29.69
N PRO A 616 3.69 75.04 -30.65
CA PRO A 616 2.84 76.20 -30.36
C PRO A 616 1.94 75.98 -29.14
N ALA A 617 1.79 77.03 -28.33
CA ALA A 617 1.13 76.96 -27.01
C ALA A 617 -0.33 76.44 -27.07
N GLU A 618 -0.99 76.60 -28.22
CA GLU A 618 -2.37 76.18 -28.45
C GLU A 618 -2.53 74.66 -28.70
N ARG A 619 -1.43 73.92 -28.89
CA ARG A 619 -1.48 72.50 -29.25
C ARG A 619 -1.36 71.57 -28.06
N HIS A 620 -2.30 70.65 -27.93
CA HIS A 620 -2.31 69.62 -26.91
C HIS A 620 -1.56 68.36 -27.36
N LEU A 621 -1.05 67.61 -26.39
CA LEU A 621 -0.42 66.30 -26.58
C LEU A 621 -1.34 65.24 -25.97
N ALA A 622 -1.70 64.22 -26.75
CA ALA A 622 -2.39 63.04 -26.27
C ALA A 622 -1.42 61.85 -26.13
N VAL A 623 -1.49 61.12 -25.02
CA VAL A 623 -0.66 59.93 -24.73
C VAL A 623 -1.52 58.80 -24.20
N ASN A 624 -1.45 57.65 -24.87
CA ASN A 624 -2.10 56.41 -24.43
C ASN A 624 -1.48 55.84 -23.16
N VAL A 625 -2.33 55.38 -22.24
CA VAL A 625 -1.92 54.72 -21.00
C VAL A 625 -2.67 53.40 -20.84
N SER A 626 -1.91 52.31 -20.69
CA SER A 626 -2.47 50.96 -20.47
C SER A 626 -3.17 50.82 -19.12
N ALA A 627 -4.08 49.84 -19.00
CA ALA A 627 -4.70 49.47 -17.73
C ALA A 627 -3.66 49.05 -16.66
N VAL A 628 -2.57 48.40 -17.08
CA VAL A 628 -1.47 47.99 -16.18
C VAL A 628 -0.74 49.21 -15.62
N GLN A 629 -0.49 50.24 -16.43
CA GLN A 629 0.08 51.50 -15.96
C GLN A 629 -0.87 52.24 -15.04
N LEU A 630 -2.18 52.28 -15.33
CA LEU A 630 -3.18 52.97 -14.51
C LEU A 630 -3.27 52.39 -13.10
N ARG A 631 -3.11 51.06 -12.97
CA ARG A 631 -3.04 50.37 -11.67
C ARG A 631 -1.70 50.53 -10.96
N SER A 632 -0.66 50.95 -11.67
CA SER A 632 0.67 51.14 -11.06
C SER A 632 0.68 52.37 -10.15
N PRO A 633 1.14 52.25 -8.89
CA PRO A 633 1.26 53.39 -7.99
C PRO A 633 2.28 54.43 -8.47
N LEU A 634 3.10 54.10 -9.47
CA LEU A 634 4.15 54.98 -10.01
C LEU A 634 3.66 55.93 -11.12
N LEU A 635 2.44 55.76 -11.65
CA LEU A 635 1.98 56.55 -12.78
C LEU A 635 1.96 58.04 -12.46
N LEU A 636 1.43 58.42 -11.29
CA LEU A 636 1.36 59.82 -10.86
C LEU A 636 2.76 60.47 -10.82
N SER A 637 3.75 59.78 -10.25
CA SER A 637 5.13 60.27 -10.23
C SER A 637 5.73 60.36 -11.63
N HIS A 638 5.49 59.39 -12.51
CA HIS A 638 6.00 59.44 -13.88
C HIS A 638 5.44 60.62 -14.67
N VAL A 639 4.15 60.93 -14.51
CA VAL A 639 3.51 62.10 -15.16
C VAL A 639 4.07 63.40 -14.59
N ALA A 640 4.17 63.52 -13.26
CA ALA A 640 4.73 64.70 -12.61
C ALA A 640 6.18 64.97 -13.04
N ASP A 641 7.02 63.93 -13.09
CA ASP A 641 8.42 64.03 -13.51
C ASP A 641 8.54 64.42 -14.99
N ALA A 642 7.70 63.85 -15.87
CA ALA A 642 7.69 64.20 -17.29
C ALA A 642 7.30 65.65 -17.53
N LEU A 643 6.28 66.17 -16.82
CA LEU A 643 5.87 67.57 -16.89
C LEU A 643 6.95 68.51 -16.33
N ALA A 644 7.51 68.18 -15.17
CA ALA A 644 8.55 68.99 -14.51
C ALA A 644 9.84 69.07 -15.34
N SER A 645 10.27 67.96 -15.95
CA SER A 645 11.49 67.89 -16.75
C SER A 645 11.36 68.52 -18.15
N SER A 646 10.17 68.46 -18.75
CA SER A 646 9.91 69.06 -20.07
C SER A 646 9.52 70.53 -20.01
N GLY A 647 8.93 70.98 -18.90
CA GLY A 647 8.32 72.31 -18.80
C GLY A 647 6.99 72.45 -19.53
N LEU A 648 6.38 71.35 -19.99
CA LEU A 648 5.07 71.37 -20.64
C LEU A 648 3.99 71.80 -19.62
N PRO A 649 3.17 72.83 -19.90
CA PRO A 649 2.02 73.17 -19.06
C PRO A 649 1.09 71.95 -18.89
N PRO A 650 0.69 71.57 -17.65
CA PRO A 650 -0.11 70.36 -17.42
C PRO A 650 -1.39 70.28 -18.25
N GLY A 651 -2.10 71.40 -18.44
CA GLY A 651 -3.33 71.46 -19.23
C GLY A 651 -3.16 71.18 -20.72
N ARG A 652 -1.91 71.09 -21.21
CA ARG A 652 -1.60 70.66 -22.58
C ARG A 652 -1.46 69.15 -22.72
N LEU A 653 -1.28 68.40 -21.62
CA LEU A 653 -1.22 66.94 -21.64
C LEU A 653 -2.62 66.34 -21.46
N GLU A 654 -2.97 65.43 -22.35
CA GLU A 654 -4.19 64.61 -22.32
C GLU A 654 -3.76 63.14 -22.23
N LEU A 655 -4.25 62.41 -21.25
CA LEU A 655 -4.02 60.96 -21.14
C LEU A 655 -5.23 60.21 -21.66
N GLU A 656 -5.00 59.26 -22.56
CA GLU A 656 -6.03 58.43 -23.17
C GLU A 656 -6.08 57.07 -22.49
N LEU A 657 -7.27 56.67 -22.06
CA LEU A 657 -7.54 55.45 -21.29
C LEU A 657 -8.65 54.65 -21.96
N THR A 658 -8.44 53.37 -22.22
CA THR A 658 -9.47 52.51 -22.79
C THR A 658 -10.66 52.33 -21.83
N GLU A 659 -11.85 52.10 -22.38
CA GLU A 659 -13.06 51.84 -21.58
C GLU A 659 -12.87 50.68 -20.58
N THR A 660 -12.21 49.60 -20.99
CA THR A 660 -11.94 48.42 -20.15
C THR A 660 -11.00 48.71 -18.99
N ALA A 661 -10.04 49.63 -19.16
CA ALA A 661 -9.11 50.00 -18.10
C ALA A 661 -9.82 50.60 -16.87
N LEU A 662 -10.99 51.21 -17.06
CA LEU A 662 -11.75 51.88 -15.99
C LEU A 662 -12.66 50.94 -15.17
N VAL A 663 -12.95 49.73 -15.68
CA VAL A 663 -13.94 48.80 -15.09
C VAL A 663 -13.34 47.90 -14.02
N GLU A 664 -12.05 47.52 -14.14
CA GLU A 664 -11.49 46.41 -13.36
C GLU A 664 -11.16 46.72 -11.88
N ASP A 665 -11.09 47.99 -11.42
CA ASP A 665 -10.78 48.37 -10.02
C ASP A 665 -11.25 49.80 -9.62
N GLY A 666 -12.57 50.01 -9.55
CA GLY A 666 -13.21 51.34 -9.46
C GLY A 666 -12.65 52.34 -8.41
N PRO A 667 -12.52 51.99 -7.11
CA PRO A 667 -12.13 52.98 -6.09
C PRO A 667 -10.67 53.44 -6.17
N GLN A 668 -9.73 52.54 -6.49
CA GLN A 668 -8.31 52.87 -6.59
C GLN A 668 -8.04 53.70 -7.84
N ILE A 669 -8.66 53.33 -8.97
CA ILE A 669 -8.54 54.05 -10.23
C ILE A 669 -9.09 55.47 -10.09
N ALA A 670 -10.27 55.64 -9.46
CA ALA A 670 -10.84 56.96 -9.22
C ALA A 670 -9.88 57.88 -8.45
N HIS A 671 -9.21 57.37 -7.41
CA HIS A 671 -8.24 58.14 -6.64
C HIS A 671 -7.02 58.56 -7.48
N THR A 672 -6.49 57.65 -8.32
CA THR A 672 -5.38 57.97 -9.23
C THR A 672 -5.79 59.01 -10.26
N LEU A 673 -6.99 58.91 -10.82
CA LEU A 673 -7.52 59.88 -11.79
C LEU A 673 -7.73 61.26 -11.15
N ASP A 674 -8.30 61.33 -9.95
CA ASP A 674 -8.44 62.58 -9.22
C ASP A 674 -7.09 63.23 -8.92
N ALA A 675 -6.09 62.44 -8.53
CA ALA A 675 -4.73 62.93 -8.28
C ALA A 675 -4.06 63.45 -9.57
N LEU A 676 -4.23 62.74 -10.69
CA LEU A 676 -3.75 63.17 -12.00
C LEU A 676 -4.41 64.48 -12.44
N ARG A 677 -5.74 64.59 -12.31
CA ARG A 677 -6.47 65.84 -12.58
C ARG A 677 -6.08 66.97 -11.64
N GLY A 678 -5.71 66.66 -10.39
CA GLY A 678 -5.13 67.62 -9.44
C GLY A 678 -3.84 68.28 -9.94
N LEU A 679 -3.10 67.65 -10.86
CA LEU A 679 -1.96 68.27 -11.55
C LEU A 679 -2.37 69.23 -12.67
N GLY A 680 -3.63 69.19 -13.09
CA GLY A 680 -4.20 70.00 -14.18
C GLY A 680 -4.09 69.36 -15.56
N ILE A 681 -3.85 68.05 -15.66
CA ILE A 681 -3.87 67.31 -16.94
C ILE A 681 -5.30 66.94 -17.33
N LYS A 682 -5.53 66.72 -18.62
CA LYS A 682 -6.81 66.26 -19.17
C LYS A 682 -6.86 64.74 -19.24
N ILE A 683 -8.05 64.16 -19.05
CA ILE A 683 -8.29 62.73 -19.19
C ILE A 683 -9.30 62.50 -20.32
N ALA A 684 -8.93 61.68 -21.29
CA ALA A 684 -9.77 61.25 -22.40
C ALA A 684 -10.05 59.75 -22.29
N MET A 685 -11.28 59.37 -22.66
CA MET A 685 -11.67 57.97 -22.75
C MET A 685 -11.58 57.49 -24.19
N ASP A 686 -10.88 56.38 -24.39
CA ASP A 686 -10.63 55.76 -25.68
C ASP A 686 -11.50 54.52 -25.94
N ASP A 687 -11.65 54.15 -27.21
CA ASP A 687 -12.41 52.98 -27.70
C ASP A 687 -13.87 52.90 -27.24
N PHE A 688 -14.54 54.05 -27.04
CA PHE A 688 -15.87 54.09 -26.44
C PHE A 688 -16.92 53.37 -27.29
N GLY A 689 -17.67 52.44 -26.67
CA GLY A 689 -18.76 51.71 -27.29
C GLY A 689 -18.41 50.28 -27.72
N THR A 690 -17.19 49.82 -27.46
CA THR A 690 -16.74 48.44 -27.72
C THR A 690 -16.83 47.53 -26.49
N GLY A 691 -17.03 48.09 -25.28
CA GLY A 691 -17.14 47.39 -24.00
C GLY A 691 -18.57 47.24 -23.45
N TYR A 692 -18.72 46.46 -22.37
CA TYR A 692 -20.02 46.04 -21.82
C TYR A 692 -20.56 46.89 -20.65
N SER A 693 -19.98 48.03 -20.25
CA SER A 693 -20.41 48.73 -19.01
C SER A 693 -20.17 50.24 -18.94
N SER A 694 -20.17 50.96 -20.07
CA SER A 694 -19.71 52.36 -20.12
C SER A 694 -20.55 53.42 -19.38
N LEU A 695 -21.87 53.22 -19.23
CA LEU A 695 -22.78 54.28 -18.80
C LEU A 695 -22.72 54.60 -17.29
N ALA A 696 -22.49 53.59 -16.45
CA ALA A 696 -22.47 53.81 -14.99
C ALA A 696 -21.24 54.62 -14.55
N HIS A 697 -20.08 54.37 -15.19
CA HIS A 697 -18.80 54.98 -14.83
C HIS A 697 -18.65 56.41 -15.33
N LEU A 698 -19.29 56.75 -16.46
CA LEU A 698 -19.33 58.12 -17.01
C LEU A 698 -19.90 59.16 -16.03
N ARG A 699 -20.83 58.75 -15.16
CA ARG A 699 -21.41 59.65 -14.16
C ARG A 699 -20.43 60.00 -13.05
N ASP A 700 -19.64 59.02 -12.64
CA ASP A 700 -18.80 59.11 -11.44
C ASP A 700 -17.36 59.52 -11.78
N LEU A 701 -16.98 59.53 -13.07
CA LEU A 701 -15.67 59.92 -13.57
C LEU A 701 -15.74 61.19 -14.44
N PRO A 702 -15.14 62.31 -14.01
CA PRO A 702 -15.12 63.55 -14.78
C PRO A 702 -14.09 63.48 -15.93
N LEU A 703 -14.58 63.23 -17.14
CA LEU A 703 -13.78 63.12 -18.36
C LEU A 703 -13.73 64.44 -19.14
N ASP A 704 -12.62 64.71 -19.81
CA ASP A 704 -12.39 65.90 -20.62
C ASP A 704 -12.61 65.64 -22.13
N ARG A 705 -12.66 64.37 -22.56
CA ARG A 705 -12.96 63.98 -23.94
C ARG A 705 -13.43 62.53 -24.05
N ILE A 706 -14.28 62.25 -25.04
CA ILE A 706 -14.69 60.89 -25.44
C ILE A 706 -14.24 60.64 -26.87
N LYS A 707 -13.48 59.57 -27.11
CA LYS A 707 -13.05 59.11 -28.43
C LYS A 707 -13.98 58.00 -28.92
N ILE A 708 -14.52 58.18 -30.12
CA ILE A 708 -15.40 57.24 -30.81
C ILE A 708 -14.53 56.32 -31.66
N ASP A 709 -14.60 55.02 -31.37
CA ASP A 709 -13.77 54.01 -32.02
C ASP A 709 -13.93 54.00 -33.56
N ARG A 710 -12.82 53.73 -34.24
CA ARG A 710 -12.72 53.72 -35.70
C ARG A 710 -13.66 52.71 -36.36
N SER A 711 -14.02 51.60 -35.71
CA SER A 711 -14.85 50.55 -36.32
C SER A 711 -16.26 51.06 -36.67
N PHE A 712 -16.80 51.95 -35.84
CA PHE A 712 -18.07 52.62 -36.10
C PHE A 712 -17.94 53.61 -37.27
N VAL A 713 -16.88 54.42 -37.28
CA VAL A 713 -16.64 55.44 -38.33
C VAL A 713 -16.42 54.80 -39.71
N ALA A 714 -15.69 53.68 -39.76
CA ALA A 714 -15.41 52.94 -40.99
C ALA A 714 -16.70 52.46 -41.69
N THR A 715 -17.72 52.08 -40.92
CA THR A 715 -18.96 51.48 -41.42
C THR A 715 -20.15 52.44 -41.46
N ALA A 716 -20.04 53.62 -40.83
CA ALA A 716 -21.14 54.58 -40.61
C ALA A 716 -21.90 55.05 -41.86
N LEU A 717 -21.26 55.05 -43.04
CA LEU A 717 -21.90 55.45 -44.29
C LEU A 717 -22.87 54.40 -44.85
N HIS A 718 -22.67 53.12 -44.49
CA HIS A 718 -23.39 51.99 -45.08
C HIS A 718 -24.17 51.17 -44.04
N ASP A 719 -23.77 51.23 -42.77
CA ASP A 719 -24.46 50.55 -41.67
C ASP A 719 -25.21 51.55 -40.77
N ARG A 720 -26.52 51.28 -40.61
CA ARG A 720 -27.39 52.09 -39.76
C ARG A 720 -27.09 51.90 -38.28
N GLN A 721 -26.58 50.73 -37.86
CA GLN A 721 -26.28 50.47 -36.45
C GLN A 721 -25.07 51.29 -36.00
N SER A 722 -23.95 51.23 -36.73
CA SER A 722 -22.78 52.08 -36.47
C SER A 722 -23.12 53.58 -36.48
N LEU A 723 -23.95 54.04 -37.42
CA LEU A 723 -24.41 55.44 -37.43
C LEU A 723 -25.25 55.79 -36.20
N ALA A 724 -26.09 54.88 -35.70
CA ALA A 724 -26.87 55.10 -34.50
C ALA A 724 -25.98 55.20 -33.25
N VAL A 725 -24.94 54.37 -33.15
CA VAL A 725 -23.94 54.45 -32.06
C VAL A 725 -23.25 55.82 -32.07
N ILE A 726 -22.71 56.25 -33.22
CA ILE A 726 -22.03 57.57 -33.32
C ILE A 726 -22.97 58.69 -32.88
N LYS A 727 -24.23 58.70 -33.35
CA LYS A 727 -25.21 59.71 -32.95
C LYS A 727 -25.49 59.69 -31.45
N ALA A 728 -25.62 58.51 -30.86
CA ALA A 728 -25.87 58.36 -29.43
C ALA A 728 -24.69 58.89 -28.60
N VAL A 729 -23.45 58.54 -28.97
CA VAL A 729 -22.24 58.99 -28.28
C VAL A 729 -22.07 60.52 -28.41
N THR A 730 -22.25 61.08 -29.62
CA THR A 730 -22.16 62.53 -29.82
C THR A 730 -23.28 63.30 -29.11
N GLN A 731 -24.48 62.74 -28.99
CA GLN A 731 -25.55 63.37 -28.21
C GLN A 731 -25.25 63.32 -26.71
N MET A 732 -24.76 62.18 -26.22
CA MET A 732 -24.38 62.00 -24.82
C MET A 732 -23.26 62.95 -24.41
N GLY A 733 -22.19 63.07 -25.22
CA GLY A 733 -21.11 64.03 -24.98
C GLY A 733 -21.64 65.46 -24.88
N ARG A 734 -22.56 65.86 -25.76
CA ARG A 734 -23.22 67.17 -25.69
C ARG A 734 -24.02 67.38 -24.41
N ASP A 735 -24.85 66.40 -24.02
CA ASP A 735 -25.69 66.49 -22.82
C ASP A 735 -24.84 66.56 -21.53
N MET A 736 -23.66 65.96 -21.54
CA MET A 736 -22.69 65.97 -20.43
C MET A 736 -21.65 67.08 -20.52
N ASN A 737 -21.67 67.90 -21.59
CA ASN A 737 -20.66 68.92 -21.88
C ASN A 737 -19.22 68.36 -21.95
N ILE A 738 -19.07 67.17 -22.56
CA ILE A 738 -17.79 66.50 -22.82
C ILE A 738 -17.56 66.47 -24.34
N PRO A 739 -16.50 67.10 -24.85
CA PRO A 739 -16.14 67.07 -26.27
C PRO A 739 -15.94 65.66 -26.81
N THR A 740 -16.32 65.46 -28.07
CA THR A 740 -16.21 64.19 -28.78
C THR A 740 -15.19 64.23 -29.91
N LEU A 741 -14.40 63.16 -30.03
CA LEU A 741 -13.40 62.95 -31.08
C LEU A 741 -13.74 61.67 -31.83
N ALA A 742 -13.80 61.72 -33.15
CA ALA A 742 -14.01 60.52 -33.98
C ALA A 742 -12.71 60.08 -34.65
N GLU A 743 -12.39 58.80 -34.53
CA GLU A 743 -11.18 58.20 -35.08
C GLU A 743 -11.39 57.53 -36.44
N GLY A 744 -10.29 57.27 -37.15
CA GLY A 744 -10.34 56.50 -38.41
C GLY A 744 -11.00 57.23 -39.58
N VAL A 745 -10.93 58.57 -39.62
CA VAL A 745 -11.45 59.35 -40.76
C VAL A 745 -10.50 59.27 -41.96
N GLU A 746 -10.92 58.54 -42.99
CA GLU A 746 -10.14 58.27 -44.20
C GLU A 746 -10.71 58.97 -45.44
N SER A 747 -12.00 59.34 -45.45
CA SER A 747 -12.68 59.94 -46.60
C SER A 747 -13.38 61.27 -46.29
N ARG A 748 -13.57 62.11 -47.30
CA ARG A 748 -14.24 63.41 -47.14
C ARG A 748 -15.72 63.24 -46.80
N GLU A 749 -16.35 62.15 -47.25
CA GLU A 749 -17.72 61.78 -46.91
C GLU A 749 -17.86 61.47 -45.42
N GLN A 750 -16.93 60.73 -44.83
CA GLN A 750 -16.89 60.48 -43.38
C GLN A 750 -16.73 61.77 -42.59
N LEU A 751 -15.82 62.66 -43.03
CA LEU A 751 -15.61 63.97 -42.41
C LEU A 751 -16.90 64.81 -42.41
N ASN A 752 -17.58 64.88 -43.56
CA ASN A 752 -18.83 65.63 -43.70
C ASN A 752 -19.96 65.03 -42.85
N LEU A 753 -20.04 63.69 -42.76
CA LEU A 753 -20.99 62.99 -41.91
C LEU A 753 -20.79 63.34 -40.44
N LEU A 754 -19.55 63.26 -39.94
CA LEU A 754 -19.21 63.56 -38.54
C LEU A 754 -19.48 65.03 -38.20
N ARG A 755 -19.20 65.95 -39.13
CA ARG A 755 -19.55 67.37 -39.00
C ARG A 755 -21.06 67.58 -38.93
N ALA A 756 -21.85 66.86 -39.73
CA ALA A 756 -23.31 66.94 -39.70
C ALA A 756 -23.93 66.36 -38.41
N ILE A 757 -23.30 65.33 -37.82
CA ILE A 757 -23.72 64.75 -36.54
C ILE A 757 -23.39 65.69 -35.37
N GLY A 758 -22.38 66.56 -35.53
CA GLY A 758 -21.94 67.53 -34.54
C GLY A 758 -20.79 67.02 -33.66
N CYS A 759 -19.89 66.21 -34.23
CA CYS A 759 -18.64 65.83 -33.56
C CYS A 759 -17.70 67.05 -33.43
N ASP A 760 -16.90 67.14 -32.37
CA ASP A 760 -16.07 68.32 -32.08
C ASP A 760 -14.68 68.26 -32.75
N ALA A 761 -14.10 67.07 -32.82
CA ALA A 761 -12.78 66.83 -33.39
C ALA A 761 -12.73 65.51 -34.17
N VAL A 762 -11.73 65.41 -35.06
CA VAL A 762 -11.51 64.22 -35.89
C VAL A 762 -10.03 63.87 -36.00
N GLN A 763 -9.78 62.57 -36.13
CA GLN A 763 -8.47 62.00 -36.39
C GLN A 763 -8.57 60.93 -37.47
N GLY A 764 -7.56 60.86 -38.34
CA GLY A 764 -7.46 59.83 -39.36
C GLY A 764 -6.53 60.21 -40.51
N TYR A 765 -6.33 59.30 -41.45
CA TYR A 765 -5.39 59.49 -42.55
C TYR A 765 -5.77 60.62 -43.51
N LEU A 766 -7.04 61.04 -43.55
CA LEU A 766 -7.45 62.22 -44.29
C LEU A 766 -6.86 63.51 -43.71
N ILE A 767 -6.68 63.57 -42.39
CA ILE A 767 -6.15 64.73 -41.68
C ILE A 767 -4.63 64.74 -41.70
N GLY A 768 -4.04 63.57 -41.40
CA GLY A 768 -2.60 63.37 -41.46
C GLY A 768 -2.22 61.96 -41.01
N ARG A 769 -1.20 61.40 -41.66
CA ARG A 769 -0.62 60.11 -41.26
C ARG A 769 0.34 60.29 -40.08
N PRO A 770 0.47 59.29 -39.20
CA PRO A 770 1.49 59.31 -38.15
C PRO A 770 2.89 59.53 -38.76
N ALA A 771 3.57 60.59 -38.33
CA ALA A 771 4.89 60.95 -38.84
C ALA A 771 5.79 61.49 -37.72
N ARG A 772 7.11 61.47 -37.94
CA ARG A 772 8.04 62.21 -37.08
C ARG A 772 7.84 63.70 -37.31
N LEU A 773 7.72 64.47 -36.24
CA LEU A 773 7.62 65.93 -36.34
C LEU A 773 8.99 66.50 -36.72
N LEU A 774 9.20 66.74 -38.01
CA LEU A 774 10.23 67.66 -38.49
C LEU A 774 9.65 69.08 -38.39
N GLU A 775 10.46 70.06 -38.00
CA GLU A 775 10.08 71.48 -37.75
C GLU A 775 9.22 72.15 -38.85
N SER A 776 9.15 71.58 -40.05
CA SER A 776 8.36 72.06 -41.20
C SER A 776 6.99 71.38 -41.41
N ALA A 777 6.57 70.45 -40.55
CA ALA A 777 5.47 69.51 -40.84
C ALA A 777 4.04 69.94 -40.43
N PHE A 778 3.76 71.25 -40.29
CA PHE A 778 2.40 71.73 -40.04
C PHE A 778 1.82 72.38 -41.29
N PRO A 779 1.25 71.61 -42.24
CA PRO A 779 0.55 72.21 -43.36
C PRO A 779 -0.67 72.98 -42.84
N GLU A 780 -0.79 74.25 -43.23
CA GLU A 780 -2.10 74.89 -43.27
C GLU A 780 -2.96 74.06 -44.23
N VAL A 781 -4.06 73.49 -43.72
CA VAL A 781 -5.02 72.76 -44.55
C VAL A 781 -5.69 73.78 -45.47
N GLY A 782 -5.12 74.00 -46.66
CA GLY A 782 -5.62 75.01 -47.60
C GLY A 782 -4.82 75.29 -48.86
N SER A 783 -3.58 74.81 -49.05
CA SER A 783 -2.78 75.16 -50.24
C SER A 783 -2.16 73.95 -50.97
N GLN A 784 -3.00 73.11 -51.57
CA GLN A 784 -2.66 72.54 -52.88
C GLN A 784 -3.88 72.65 -53.80
N ALA A 785 -3.82 73.68 -54.65
CA ALA A 785 -4.59 73.80 -55.86
C ALA A 785 -3.86 73.05 -56.98
N ALA A 786 -4.54 72.06 -57.59
CA ALA A 786 -4.56 71.71 -59.02
C ALA A 786 -5.21 70.33 -59.18
#